data_AF-A0A1V3SIT0-F1
#
_entry.id   AF-A0A1V3SIT0-F1
#
_cell.length_a   1.000
_cell.length_b   1.000
_cell.length_c   1.000
_cell.angle_alpha   90.00
_cell.angle_beta   90.00
_cell.angle_gamma   90.00
#
_symmetry.space_group_name_H-M   'P 1'
#
loop_
_entity.id
_entity.type
_entity.pdbx_description
1 polymer ?
#
loop_
_entity_poly.entity_id
_entity_poly.type
_entity_poly.pdbx_seq_one_letter_code
_entity_poly.pdbx_strand_id
1 'polypeptide(L)'
;MSSNSLSPKGPPHTTALTLQQARMLQANQQAREEADATPGDDVNLKEIFRAIAKHKWMIAGITLLCLAAASVYTLRITPMYRSTTLIQIDRSAQKVVGFNTEVELDQGTASDQLLLRTQIELLKSRSLALRVVDEMGLYKPVDGQGQGDTPSAAPAPEAPAAPESKTGLDFVETLRSNFNQLFTPAVKDVDRLSRNDTINAFNDSVNVEPLRNSRLVEVQVVNKDGELAARIANQIAKTFIAMNLERKLETSAYARQFLEEQIQLTKAKLEQSERVINQYAKRNEILNLGDQTSATTQNYVDFSAALAKAEQDRIKAEAQYNEVSMRPESAPGVLENQAIQAYKEQRARLEAEYAKNLAVFKPEFPAMLQAKAQIGELQKRIDAEVQTILASIKGQYDAARKQESLLRSRVAASRNEVLTVQDRSVDLNLLQRELDTNRQVYDSLLQRLKEVSVTGGLNTNNISVVDAAESALFPFRPRPAINLAVGLMLGLLAGVLAAILREQMDDSIKHEDEVERLFALPLLGWIPATKKPRGLAMQSLGLLAHSEPRSGFSESYRSMRTALQFSTPEGAPRLLMVTSCGKNEGKTTSALALAINFAQLGQKVLLIDADMRLASVHKALGLPNERGLSTLLTGEATAEDLILKTVVPNLGVLLAGPTPPDPVELLMGPKLRGLLDHAQTLGFNQLIIDGPPLLGIADAIVLGNQVQHIVFTVKASSTKKKSIKDALRRLRNAGLAPMGVVLTHARTEHTNDDAFESYYGYGNPPTKSGASLLTGTQGARAS
;
A
#
# COMPACT_ATOMS: atom_id res chain seq x y z
N MET A 1 66.88 83.52 -64.70
CA MET A 1 65.96 82.66 -65.48
C MET A 1 65.25 81.70 -64.52
N SER A 2 63.91 81.65 -64.60
CA SER A 2 63.01 80.56 -64.15
C SER A 2 63.07 80.15 -62.66
N SER A 3 62.30 80.76 -61.76
CA SER A 3 60.91 80.41 -61.36
C SER A 3 60.71 78.98 -60.84
N ASN A 4 60.64 78.81 -59.51
CA ASN A 4 59.45 78.25 -58.85
C ASN A 4 59.46 78.46 -57.33
N SER A 5 58.40 79.07 -56.83
CA SER A 5 58.12 79.43 -55.44
C SER A 5 57.24 78.37 -54.77
N LEU A 6 57.66 77.86 -53.61
CA LEU A 6 56.81 77.06 -52.73
C LEU A 6 55.96 77.97 -51.82
N SER A 7 54.65 77.75 -51.84
CA SER A 7 53.63 78.31 -50.94
C SER A 7 52.99 77.18 -50.09
N PRO A 8 52.30 77.49 -48.98
CA PRO A 8 52.13 76.59 -47.84
C PRO A 8 50.95 75.60 -48.00
N LYS A 9 51.09 74.41 -47.41
CA LYS A 9 50.05 73.38 -47.31
C LYS A 9 48.96 73.80 -46.31
N GLY A 10 47.72 73.94 -46.80
CA GLY A 10 46.50 73.85 -45.98
C GLY A 10 46.19 72.40 -45.57
N PRO A 11 45.27 72.19 -44.61
CA PRO A 11 45.08 70.89 -43.97
C PRO A 11 44.44 69.88 -44.95
N PRO A 12 44.92 68.61 -44.98
CA PRO A 12 44.40 67.64 -45.94
C PRO A 12 43.02 67.08 -45.52
N HIS A 13 42.26 66.69 -46.54
CA HIS A 13 40.92 66.09 -46.57
C HIS A 13 40.77 64.73 -45.85
N THR A 14 41.56 64.46 -44.80
CA THR A 14 41.62 63.16 -44.12
C THR A 14 40.49 62.90 -43.13
N THR A 15 39.55 63.82 -42.96
CA THR A 15 38.51 63.72 -41.91
C THR A 15 37.24 62.99 -42.38
N ALA A 16 36.85 63.05 -43.65
CA ALA A 16 35.58 62.46 -44.12
C ALA A 16 35.66 60.93 -44.31
N LEU A 17 36.77 60.41 -44.85
CA LEU A 17 36.99 58.97 -45.04
C LEU A 17 37.27 58.24 -43.71
N THR A 18 37.95 58.90 -42.78
CA THR A 18 38.21 58.34 -41.44
C THR A 18 36.95 58.31 -40.59
N LEU A 19 36.04 59.29 -40.72
CA LEU A 19 34.70 59.26 -40.10
C LEU A 19 33.80 58.14 -40.65
N GLN A 20 33.90 57.80 -41.93
CA GLN A 20 33.11 56.70 -42.53
C GLN A 20 33.65 55.32 -42.14
N GLN A 21 34.97 55.14 -42.07
CA GLN A 21 35.60 53.93 -41.53
C GLN A 21 35.32 53.77 -40.02
N ALA A 22 35.36 54.87 -39.25
CA ALA A 22 35.03 54.85 -37.83
C ALA A 22 33.55 54.50 -37.60
N ARG A 23 32.62 55.01 -38.44
CA ARG A 23 31.20 54.63 -38.39
C ARG A 23 30.95 53.17 -38.77
N MET A 24 31.68 52.61 -39.73
CA MET A 24 31.58 51.17 -40.05
C MET A 24 32.19 50.30 -38.95
N LEU A 25 33.24 50.76 -38.27
CA LEU A 25 33.81 50.07 -37.11
C LEU A 25 32.91 50.17 -35.87
N GLN A 26 32.26 51.31 -35.64
CA GLN A 26 31.25 51.48 -34.59
C GLN A 26 29.98 50.69 -34.87
N ALA A 27 29.51 50.65 -36.13
CA ALA A 27 28.39 49.79 -36.52
C ALA A 27 28.74 48.29 -36.34
N ASN A 28 29.98 47.90 -36.63
CA ASN A 28 30.47 46.54 -36.35
C ASN A 28 30.71 46.26 -34.86
N GLN A 29 30.92 47.29 -34.03
CA GLN A 29 31.02 47.17 -32.58
C GLN A 29 29.64 47.10 -31.91
N GLN A 30 28.67 47.89 -32.37
CA GLN A 30 27.28 47.80 -31.92
C GLN A 30 26.61 46.49 -32.36
N ALA A 31 26.87 46.03 -33.59
CA ALA A 31 26.46 44.68 -34.02
C ALA A 31 27.18 43.57 -33.22
N ARG A 32 28.33 43.86 -32.60
CA ARG A 32 29.04 42.97 -31.68
C ARG A 32 28.37 42.91 -30.30
N GLU A 33 27.84 44.02 -29.80
CA GLU A 33 27.14 44.09 -28.52
C GLU A 33 25.72 43.52 -28.62
N GLU A 34 25.00 43.72 -29.73
CA GLU A 34 23.71 43.10 -29.98
C GLU A 34 23.81 41.58 -30.26
N ALA A 35 24.92 41.10 -30.81
CA ALA A 35 25.15 39.67 -31.04
C ALA A 35 25.56 38.87 -29.78
N ASP A 36 26.04 39.56 -28.73
CA ASP A 36 26.44 38.95 -27.44
C ASP A 36 25.34 39.09 -26.36
N ALA A 37 24.25 39.81 -26.64
CA ALA A 37 23.05 39.75 -25.84
C ALA A 37 22.35 38.39 -26.09
N THR A 38 22.62 37.41 -25.23
CA THR A 38 21.87 36.14 -25.19
C THR A 38 20.37 36.45 -25.11
N PRO A 39 19.56 36.08 -26.14
CA PRO A 39 18.12 36.10 -26.00
C PRO A 39 17.75 35.15 -24.87
N GLY A 40 16.79 35.54 -24.04
CA GLY A 40 16.21 34.67 -23.03
C GLY A 40 15.81 33.34 -23.66
N ASP A 41 16.21 32.25 -23.01
CA ASP A 41 15.93 30.88 -23.39
C ASP A 41 14.45 30.59 -23.12
N ASP A 42 13.57 31.27 -23.87
CA ASP A 42 12.15 30.96 -23.92
C ASP A 42 12.05 29.61 -24.58
N VAL A 43 11.71 28.58 -23.80
CA VAL A 43 11.43 27.24 -24.29
C VAL A 43 10.30 27.35 -25.32
N ASN A 44 10.68 27.44 -26.60
CA ASN A 44 9.74 27.58 -27.69
C ASN A 44 8.91 26.30 -27.79
N LEU A 45 7.69 26.33 -27.27
CA LEU A 45 6.71 25.24 -27.40
C LEU A 45 6.51 24.81 -28.86
N LYS A 46 6.71 25.75 -29.81
CA LYS A 46 6.69 25.50 -31.25
C LYS A 46 7.87 24.61 -31.71
N GLU A 47 9.05 24.74 -31.11
CA GLU A 47 10.22 23.90 -31.40
C GLU A 47 10.06 22.49 -30.83
N ILE A 48 9.50 22.35 -29.63
CA ILE A 48 9.16 21.04 -29.04
C ILE A 48 8.12 20.34 -29.91
N PHE A 49 7.08 21.05 -30.35
CA PHE A 49 6.05 20.48 -31.24
C PHE A 49 6.63 20.05 -32.59
N ARG A 50 7.54 20.85 -33.16
CA ARG A 50 8.24 20.51 -34.42
C ARG A 50 9.17 19.31 -34.25
N ALA A 51 9.90 19.22 -33.13
CA ALA A 51 10.74 18.07 -32.80
C ALA A 51 9.91 16.78 -32.68
N ILE A 52 8.74 16.87 -32.04
CA ILE A 52 7.76 15.78 -31.93
C ILE A 52 7.23 15.38 -33.31
N ALA A 53 6.82 16.35 -34.14
CA ALA A 53 6.27 16.09 -35.47
C ALA A 53 7.30 15.45 -36.43
N LYS A 54 8.54 15.94 -36.41
CA LYS A 54 9.65 15.45 -37.24
C LYS A 54 10.05 14.02 -36.87
N HIS A 55 10.04 13.70 -35.58
CA HIS A 55 10.41 12.38 -35.06
C HIS A 55 9.20 11.54 -34.66
N LYS A 56 8.00 11.83 -35.19
CA LYS A 56 6.76 11.11 -34.86
C LYS A 56 6.86 9.60 -35.06
N TRP A 57 7.64 9.16 -36.05
CA TRP A 57 7.90 7.74 -36.30
C TRP A 57 8.85 7.11 -35.29
N MET A 58 9.78 7.89 -34.72
CA MET A 58 10.66 7.45 -33.64
C MET A 58 9.90 7.40 -32.31
N ILE A 59 9.07 8.40 -32.03
CA ILE A 59 8.18 8.41 -30.86
C ILE A 59 7.21 7.24 -30.96
N ALA A 60 6.57 7.06 -32.11
CA ALA A 60 5.69 5.92 -32.36
C ALA A 60 6.45 4.60 -32.25
N GLY A 61 7.68 4.50 -32.75
CA GLY A 61 8.52 3.30 -32.65
C GLY A 61 8.88 2.94 -31.22
N ILE A 62 9.30 3.91 -30.41
CA ILE A 62 9.62 3.71 -28.98
C ILE A 62 8.35 3.40 -28.20
N THR A 63 7.25 4.10 -28.49
CA THR A 63 5.95 3.84 -27.85
C THR A 63 5.44 2.45 -28.20
N LEU A 64 5.55 2.02 -29.46
CA LEU A 64 5.21 0.68 -29.93
C LEU A 64 6.10 -0.37 -29.25
N LEU A 65 7.39 -0.10 -29.08
CA LEU A 65 8.32 -1.00 -28.41
C LEU A 65 7.99 -1.15 -26.92
N CYS A 66 7.67 -0.06 -26.22
CA CYS A 66 7.24 -0.11 -24.82
C CYS A 66 5.86 -0.76 -24.67
N LEU A 67 4.93 -0.52 -25.59
CA LEU A 67 3.64 -1.22 -25.65
C LEU A 67 3.83 -2.70 -25.94
N ALA A 68 4.72 -3.07 -26.86
CA ALA A 68 5.05 -4.46 -27.16
C ALA A 68 5.69 -5.13 -25.93
N ALA A 69 6.61 -4.46 -25.24
CA ALA A 69 7.22 -4.94 -24.01
C ALA A 69 6.17 -5.10 -22.89
N ALA A 70 5.30 -4.12 -22.69
CA ALA A 70 4.20 -4.18 -21.72
C ALA A 70 3.18 -5.27 -22.07
N SER A 71 2.91 -5.48 -23.36
CA SER A 71 2.05 -6.55 -23.87
C SER A 71 2.68 -7.91 -23.60
N VAL A 72 3.95 -8.11 -23.97
CA VAL A 72 4.70 -9.35 -23.70
C VAL A 72 4.78 -9.61 -22.20
N TYR A 73 5.07 -8.59 -21.40
CA TYR A 73 5.09 -8.69 -19.95
C TYR A 73 3.72 -9.10 -19.39
N THR A 74 2.65 -8.47 -19.84
CA THR A 74 1.27 -8.79 -19.44
C THR A 74 0.89 -10.21 -19.83
N LEU A 75 1.29 -10.66 -21.01
CA LEU A 75 1.05 -12.03 -21.50
C LEU A 75 1.88 -13.09 -20.75
N ARG A 76 2.97 -12.69 -20.08
CA ARG A 76 3.79 -13.59 -19.25
C ARG A 76 3.31 -13.70 -17.80
N ILE A 77 2.48 -12.78 -17.31
CA ILE A 77 1.93 -12.86 -15.96
C ILE A 77 0.91 -13.99 -15.92
N THR A 78 1.08 -14.91 -14.96
CA THR A 78 0.12 -15.99 -14.75
C THR A 78 -1.25 -15.43 -14.38
N PRO A 79 -2.34 -15.82 -15.06
CA PRO A 79 -3.68 -15.38 -14.70
C PRO A 79 -4.02 -15.86 -13.28
N MET A 80 -4.49 -14.94 -12.45
CA MET A 80 -4.99 -15.26 -11.12
C MET A 80 -6.51 -15.05 -11.12
N TYR A 81 -7.23 -16.04 -10.65
CA TYR A 81 -8.68 -16.07 -10.53
C TYR A 81 -9.07 -15.74 -9.09
N ARG A 82 -10.15 -14.99 -8.93
CA ARG A 82 -10.67 -14.61 -7.61
C ARG A 82 -12.07 -15.20 -7.47
N SER A 83 -12.28 -15.99 -6.43
CA SER A 83 -13.60 -16.50 -6.07
C SER A 83 -14.00 -15.96 -4.71
N THR A 84 -15.27 -15.60 -4.55
CA THR A 84 -15.79 -14.92 -3.37
C THR A 84 -16.93 -15.74 -2.79
N THR A 85 -16.92 -15.99 -1.47
CA THR A 85 -18.11 -16.48 -0.74
C THR A 85 -18.59 -15.44 0.26
N LEU A 86 -19.90 -15.34 0.43
CA LEU A 86 -20.55 -14.39 1.33
C LEU A 86 -21.13 -15.14 2.53
N ILE A 87 -20.66 -14.77 3.73
CA ILE A 87 -21.07 -15.39 4.99
C ILE A 87 -21.88 -14.36 5.80
N GLN A 88 -23.07 -14.73 6.24
CA GLN A 88 -23.85 -13.95 7.21
C GLN A 88 -23.54 -14.42 8.62
N ILE A 89 -23.23 -13.47 9.50
CA ILE A 89 -22.96 -13.72 10.91
C ILE A 89 -24.01 -12.97 11.74
N ASP A 90 -25.01 -13.70 12.22
CA ASP A 90 -26.06 -13.18 13.07
C ASP A 90 -25.67 -13.12 14.54
N ARG A 91 -26.35 -12.22 15.27
CA ARG A 91 -26.17 -12.08 16.71
C ARG A 91 -26.57 -13.39 17.40
N SER A 92 -25.62 -14.01 18.07
CA SER A 92 -25.94 -15.00 19.10
C SER A 92 -26.30 -14.23 20.37
N ALA A 93 -27.57 -14.21 20.74
CA ALA A 93 -27.96 -13.80 22.08
C ALA A 93 -27.38 -14.83 23.06
N GLN A 94 -26.18 -14.57 23.59
CA GLN A 94 -25.71 -15.29 24.76
C GLN A 94 -26.59 -14.83 25.91
N LYS A 95 -27.65 -15.59 26.22
CA LYS A 95 -28.32 -15.45 27.51
C LYS A 95 -27.28 -15.78 28.58
N VAL A 96 -26.63 -14.76 29.12
CA VAL A 96 -25.78 -14.92 30.30
C VAL A 96 -26.74 -15.21 31.45
N VAL A 97 -26.93 -16.49 31.73
CA VAL A 97 -27.87 -16.94 32.77
C VAL A 97 -27.22 -16.70 34.14
N GLY A 98 -27.32 -15.46 34.64
CA GLY A 98 -27.04 -15.12 36.02
C GLY A 98 -28.12 -15.67 36.94
N PHE A 99 -27.73 -16.17 38.11
CA PHE A 99 -28.69 -16.47 39.17
C PHE A 99 -29.44 -15.17 39.54
N ASN A 100 -30.74 -15.12 39.23
CA ASN A 100 -31.70 -14.08 39.58
C ASN A 100 -31.57 -12.67 38.94
N THR A 101 -30.99 -12.50 37.75
CA THR A 101 -31.27 -11.25 36.99
C THR A 101 -31.10 -11.46 35.49
N GLU A 102 -32.23 -11.52 34.78
CA GLU A 102 -32.27 -11.36 33.33
C GLU A 102 -32.09 -9.86 33.02
N VAL A 103 -30.84 -9.43 32.84
CA VAL A 103 -30.56 -8.11 32.27
C VAL A 103 -30.09 -8.33 30.84
N GLU A 104 -31.00 -8.18 29.88
CA GLU A 104 -30.64 -7.89 28.50
C GLU A 104 -29.99 -6.50 28.49
N LEU A 105 -28.67 -6.45 28.68
CA LEU A 105 -27.90 -5.26 28.39
C LEU A 105 -27.95 -5.07 26.86
N ASP A 106 -28.82 -4.18 26.39
CA ASP A 106 -28.80 -3.63 25.03
C ASP A 106 -27.51 -2.78 24.88
N GLN A 107 -26.38 -3.48 24.77
CA GLN A 107 -25.09 -2.85 24.50
C GLN A 107 -25.13 -2.39 23.04
N GLY A 108 -25.23 -1.07 22.82
CA GLY A 108 -25.44 -0.48 21.49
C GLY A 108 -24.44 -0.89 20.40
N THR A 109 -24.65 -0.37 19.19
CA THR A 109 -23.95 -0.70 17.91
C THR A 109 -22.42 -0.85 17.95
N ALA A 110 -21.73 -0.29 18.95
CA ALA A 110 -20.29 -0.46 19.15
C ALA A 110 -19.92 -1.90 19.61
N SER A 111 -20.75 -2.55 20.42
CA SER A 111 -20.53 -3.93 20.88
C SER A 111 -20.63 -4.92 19.71
N ASP A 112 -21.58 -4.69 18.79
CA ASP A 112 -21.76 -5.50 17.58
C ASP A 112 -20.57 -5.43 16.64
N GLN A 113 -19.98 -4.24 16.48
CA GLN A 113 -18.79 -4.07 15.65
C GLN A 113 -17.59 -4.82 16.25
N LEU A 114 -17.47 -4.86 17.58
CA LEU A 114 -16.43 -5.65 18.26
C LEU A 114 -16.67 -7.16 18.11
N LEU A 115 -17.91 -7.62 18.21
CA LEU A 115 -18.26 -9.02 17.98
C LEU A 115 -17.99 -9.44 16.54
N LEU A 116 -18.41 -8.65 15.55
CA LEU A 116 -18.16 -8.92 14.13
C LEU A 116 -16.65 -8.92 13.83
N ARG A 117 -15.90 -7.96 14.39
CA ARG A 117 -14.44 -7.92 14.26
C ARG A 117 -13.78 -9.17 14.84
N THR A 118 -14.25 -9.65 15.98
CA THR A 118 -13.74 -10.89 16.60
C THR A 118 -13.98 -12.09 15.68
N GLN A 119 -15.14 -12.18 15.03
CA GLN A 119 -15.43 -13.25 14.07
C GLN A 119 -14.58 -13.14 12.80
N ILE A 120 -14.26 -11.92 12.33
CA ILE A 120 -13.36 -11.70 11.21
C ILE A 120 -11.93 -12.13 11.54
N GLU A 121 -11.43 -11.82 12.74
CA GLU A 121 -10.11 -12.28 13.19
C GLU A 121 -10.07 -13.81 13.35
N LEU A 122 -11.18 -14.43 13.78
CA LEU A 122 -11.31 -15.89 13.78
C LEU A 122 -11.32 -16.48 12.36
N LEU A 123 -11.94 -15.80 11.38
CA LEU A 123 -11.86 -16.18 9.97
C LEU A 123 -10.44 -16.04 9.39
N LYS A 124 -9.64 -15.11 9.90
CA LYS A 124 -8.20 -14.96 9.56
C LYS A 124 -7.28 -15.83 10.43
N SER A 125 -7.84 -16.60 11.37
CA SER A 125 -7.03 -17.34 12.33
C SER A 125 -6.27 -18.49 11.67
N ARG A 126 -5.06 -18.72 12.17
CA ARG A 126 -4.20 -19.82 11.73
C ARG A 126 -4.83 -21.20 11.95
N SER A 127 -5.66 -21.38 12.99
CA SER A 127 -6.31 -22.67 13.26
C SER A 127 -7.36 -23.03 12.22
N LEU A 128 -8.11 -22.04 11.70
CA LEU A 128 -9.02 -22.25 10.58
C LEU A 128 -8.25 -22.56 9.30
N ALA A 129 -7.22 -21.77 8.99
CA ALA A 129 -6.38 -21.99 7.82
C ALA A 129 -5.76 -23.40 7.82
N LEU A 130 -5.26 -23.84 8.98
CA LEU A 130 -4.73 -25.19 9.17
C LEU A 130 -5.75 -26.28 8.90
N ARG A 131 -6.95 -26.18 9.47
CA ARG A 131 -8.00 -27.17 9.28
C ARG A 131 -8.46 -27.24 7.82
N VAL A 132 -8.58 -26.09 7.15
CA VAL A 132 -8.94 -26.03 5.73
C VAL A 132 -7.84 -26.64 4.84
N VAL A 133 -6.56 -26.35 5.14
CA VAL A 133 -5.42 -26.93 4.43
C VAL A 133 -5.34 -28.45 4.62
N ASP A 134 -5.56 -28.94 5.84
CA ASP A 134 -5.53 -30.36 6.16
C ASP A 134 -6.75 -31.09 5.54
N GLU A 135 -7.96 -30.52 5.63
CA GLU A 135 -9.21 -31.11 5.12
C GLU A 135 -9.26 -31.16 3.58
N MET A 136 -8.69 -30.17 2.90
CA MET A 136 -8.53 -30.20 1.43
C MET A 136 -7.29 -30.96 0.97
N GLY A 137 -6.47 -31.49 1.89
CA GLY A 137 -5.24 -32.20 1.55
C GLY A 137 -4.25 -31.34 0.74
N LEU A 138 -4.26 -30.02 0.97
CA LEU A 138 -3.36 -29.07 0.28
C LEU A 138 -1.91 -29.24 0.73
N TYR A 139 -1.68 -29.93 1.84
CA TYR A 139 -0.37 -30.34 2.33
C TYR A 139 -0.23 -31.87 2.21
N LYS A 140 0.86 -32.33 1.56
CA LYS A 140 1.26 -33.73 1.55
C LYS A 140 2.62 -33.87 2.25
N PRO A 141 2.73 -34.58 3.38
CA PRO A 141 4.03 -34.89 3.97
C PRO A 141 4.81 -35.81 3.02
N VAL A 142 6.08 -35.50 2.79
CA VAL A 142 7.00 -36.36 2.06
C VAL A 142 7.46 -37.45 3.04
N ASP A 143 7.23 -38.71 2.69
CA ASP A 143 7.89 -39.84 3.35
C ASP A 143 9.39 -39.75 3.07
N GLY A 144 10.20 -39.74 4.13
CA GLY A 144 11.60 -39.33 4.06
C GLY A 144 12.44 -40.12 3.05
N GLN A 145 13.23 -39.38 2.28
CA GLN A 145 14.62 -39.68 1.92
C GLN A 145 15.31 -38.40 1.43
N GLY A 146 16.19 -37.81 2.26
CA GLY A 146 17.23 -36.90 1.75
C GLY A 146 17.59 -35.66 2.56
N GLN A 147 18.17 -35.87 3.76
CA GLN A 147 19.47 -35.32 4.18
C GLN A 147 19.88 -33.86 3.83
N GLY A 148 20.16 -33.07 4.88
CA GLY A 148 21.34 -32.18 4.87
C GLY A 148 21.19 -30.76 5.44
N ASP A 149 21.44 -30.62 6.74
CA ASP A 149 22.38 -29.66 7.36
C ASP A 149 22.41 -28.16 6.97
N THR A 150 22.12 -27.33 7.99
CA THR A 150 22.74 -26.04 8.42
C THR A 150 23.41 -25.12 7.38
N PRO A 151 23.14 -23.80 7.38
CA PRO A 151 24.13 -22.84 7.94
C PRO A 151 23.55 -21.48 8.41
N SER A 152 23.97 -20.92 9.55
CA SER A 152 25.19 -20.12 9.83
C SER A 152 24.98 -18.62 9.67
N ALA A 153 25.33 -17.91 10.74
CA ALA A 153 25.03 -16.53 11.03
C ALA A 153 26.23 -15.61 10.76
N ALA A 154 25.88 -14.36 10.39
CA ALA A 154 26.60 -13.11 10.70
C ALA A 154 28.00 -12.92 10.08
N PRO A 155 28.68 -11.77 10.26
CA PRO A 155 28.22 -10.38 10.50
C PRO A 155 28.85 -9.38 9.48
N ALA A 156 28.47 -8.09 9.60
CA ALA A 156 29.03 -6.93 8.89
C ALA A 156 30.54 -6.70 9.18
N PRO A 157 31.29 -5.86 8.42
CA PRO A 157 31.33 -4.42 8.76
C PRO A 157 31.79 -3.40 7.66
N GLU A 158 31.50 -2.14 7.95
CA GLU A 158 32.33 -0.91 7.80
C GLU A 158 32.77 -0.32 6.43
N ALA A 159 33.16 0.95 6.52
CA ALA A 159 32.92 2.04 5.58
C ALA A 159 34.15 2.44 4.71
N PRO A 160 34.24 3.66 4.13
CA PRO A 160 34.13 3.91 2.68
C PRO A 160 35.45 4.40 2.03
N ALA A 161 35.57 4.34 0.69
CA ALA A 161 36.62 5.06 -0.03
C ALA A 161 36.20 5.45 -1.47
N ALA A 162 36.71 6.60 -1.91
CA ALA A 162 36.38 7.30 -3.16
C ALA A 162 37.29 6.87 -4.34
N PRO A 163 37.29 7.55 -5.50
CA PRO A 163 36.63 7.08 -6.72
C PRO A 163 37.63 6.83 -7.87
N GLU A 164 37.47 5.76 -8.65
CA GLU A 164 38.22 5.60 -9.91
C GLU A 164 37.40 5.03 -11.05
N SER A 165 37.85 5.41 -12.24
CA SER A 165 37.11 5.47 -13.50
C SER A 165 36.96 4.13 -14.25
N LYS A 166 35.87 4.03 -15.04
CA LYS A 166 35.67 3.19 -16.25
C LYS A 166 35.57 1.68 -15.97
N THR A 167 34.43 1.03 -16.23
CA THR A 167 34.01 0.61 -17.60
C THR A 167 32.61 -0.03 -17.56
N GLY A 168 31.85 0.10 -18.66
CA GLY A 168 30.41 -0.15 -18.77
C GLY A 168 29.92 -1.60 -18.79
N LEU A 169 30.58 -2.53 -18.09
CA LEU A 169 30.10 -3.91 -17.93
C LEU A 169 29.41 -4.16 -16.57
N ASP A 170 29.65 -3.31 -15.58
CA ASP A 170 29.15 -3.51 -14.21
C ASP A 170 27.63 -3.25 -14.07
N PHE A 171 27.09 -2.30 -14.85
CA PHE A 171 25.68 -1.90 -14.78
C PHE A 171 24.70 -3.00 -15.21
N VAL A 172 25.09 -3.86 -16.15
CA VAL A 172 24.25 -4.97 -16.62
C VAL A 172 24.24 -6.11 -15.60
N GLU A 173 25.33 -6.29 -14.85
CA GLU A 173 25.47 -7.35 -13.86
C GLU A 173 24.79 -6.99 -12.53
N THR A 174 24.83 -5.72 -12.11
CA THR A 174 24.06 -5.22 -10.95
C THR A 174 22.55 -5.18 -11.21
N LEU A 175 22.12 -4.92 -12.45
CA LEU A 175 20.69 -4.98 -12.79
C LEU A 175 20.18 -6.43 -12.89
N ARG A 176 21.02 -7.37 -13.34
CA ARG A 176 20.64 -8.79 -13.46
C ARG A 176 20.65 -9.52 -12.11
N SER A 177 21.53 -9.15 -11.18
CA SER A 177 21.57 -9.74 -9.83
C SER A 177 20.39 -9.28 -8.96
N ASN A 178 20.02 -7.99 -9.02
CA ASN A 178 18.87 -7.46 -8.30
C ASN A 178 17.51 -7.94 -8.86
N PHE A 179 17.44 -8.23 -10.17
CA PHE A 179 16.23 -8.79 -10.77
C PHE A 179 16.07 -10.29 -10.50
N ASN A 180 17.16 -11.05 -10.36
CA ASN A 180 17.12 -12.47 -10.00
C ASN A 180 16.94 -12.72 -8.49
N GLN A 181 17.36 -11.81 -7.60
CA GLN A 181 17.15 -11.94 -6.15
C GLN A 181 15.69 -11.72 -5.70
N LEU A 182 14.86 -11.07 -6.52
CA LEU A 182 13.44 -10.89 -6.25
C LEU A 182 12.59 -12.12 -6.62
N PHE A 183 13.16 -13.11 -7.34
CA PHE A 183 12.44 -14.30 -7.81
C PHE A 183 13.11 -15.63 -7.48
N THR A 184 14.18 -15.65 -6.68
CA THR A 184 14.70 -16.87 -6.06
C THR A 184 14.30 -16.91 -4.59
N PRO A 185 13.56 -17.95 -4.12
CA PRO A 185 13.22 -18.06 -2.71
C PRO A 185 14.49 -18.22 -1.86
N ALA A 186 14.51 -17.54 -0.71
CA ALA A 186 15.55 -17.70 0.27
C ALA A 186 15.41 -19.08 0.93
N VAL A 187 16.44 -19.91 0.80
CA VAL A 187 16.61 -21.27 1.32
C VAL A 187 16.18 -22.40 0.38
N LYS A 188 17.20 -23.14 -0.08
CA LYS A 188 17.15 -24.47 -0.68
C LYS A 188 17.13 -25.49 0.46
N ASP A 189 15.97 -26.04 0.79
CA ASP A 189 15.86 -27.32 1.49
C ASP A 189 14.53 -27.97 1.11
N VAL A 190 14.62 -29.08 0.37
CA VAL A 190 13.51 -29.63 -0.43
C VAL A 190 12.51 -30.44 0.41
N ASP A 191 12.74 -30.59 1.71
CA ASP A 191 11.79 -31.24 2.63
C ASP A 191 11.00 -30.26 3.52
N ARG A 192 11.14 -28.94 3.32
CA ARG A 192 10.50 -27.93 4.17
C ARG A 192 9.94 -26.74 3.39
N LEU A 193 8.96 -26.96 2.52
CA LEU A 193 7.77 -26.10 2.60
C LEU A 193 7.10 -26.52 3.90
N SER A 194 7.52 -25.92 5.00
CA SER A 194 6.96 -26.23 6.29
C SER A 194 5.45 -26.04 6.19
N ARG A 195 4.67 -26.75 7.01
CA ARG A 195 3.23 -26.49 7.17
C ARG A 195 2.94 -24.98 7.25
N ASN A 196 3.88 -24.19 7.79
CA ASN A 196 3.82 -22.74 7.90
C ASN A 196 3.92 -21.99 6.57
N ASP A 197 4.73 -22.43 5.62
CA ASP A 197 4.86 -21.75 4.32
C ASP A 197 3.62 -21.96 3.45
N THR A 198 3.01 -23.14 3.55
CA THR A 198 1.70 -23.43 2.93
C THR A 198 0.60 -22.59 3.59
N ILE A 199 0.63 -22.43 4.92
CA ILE A 199 -0.31 -21.54 5.63
C ILE A 199 -0.09 -20.07 5.27
N ASN A 200 1.17 -19.62 5.14
CA ASN A 200 1.46 -18.23 4.79
C ASN A 200 1.00 -17.92 3.37
N ALA A 201 1.31 -18.80 2.41
CA ALA A 201 0.80 -18.70 1.05
C ALA A 201 -0.74 -18.76 1.00
N PHE A 202 -1.36 -19.59 1.85
CA PHE A 202 -2.81 -19.64 2.01
C PHE A 202 -3.38 -18.33 2.56
N ASN A 203 -2.82 -17.79 3.63
CA ASN A 203 -3.25 -16.52 4.23
C ASN A 203 -3.07 -15.34 3.27
N ASP A 204 -1.97 -15.29 2.52
CA ASP A 204 -1.72 -14.26 1.51
C ASP A 204 -2.72 -14.34 0.33
N SER A 205 -3.25 -15.54 0.06
CA SER A 205 -4.27 -15.77 -0.96
C SER A 205 -5.69 -15.46 -0.52
N VAL A 206 -5.94 -15.38 0.79
CA VAL A 206 -7.27 -15.20 1.40
C VAL A 206 -7.41 -13.78 1.94
N ASN A 207 -8.36 -13.02 1.39
CA ASN A 207 -8.72 -11.70 1.90
C ASN A 207 -10.14 -11.74 2.48
N VAL A 208 -10.28 -11.30 3.74
CA VAL A 208 -11.57 -11.27 4.44
C VAL A 208 -11.93 -9.83 4.77
N GLU A 209 -13.02 -9.36 4.19
CA GLU A 209 -13.49 -7.97 4.32
C GLU A 209 -14.96 -7.93 4.78
N PRO A 210 -15.30 -7.11 5.81
CA PRO A 210 -16.68 -6.88 6.18
C PRO A 210 -17.36 -5.95 5.17
N LEU A 211 -18.60 -6.29 4.79
CA LEU A 211 -19.41 -5.39 4.00
C LEU A 211 -20.02 -4.32 4.91
N ARG A 212 -19.66 -3.05 4.64
CA ARG A 212 -20.02 -1.90 5.49
C ARG A 212 -21.53 -1.85 5.77
N ASN A 213 -21.88 -1.54 7.03
CA ASN A 213 -23.26 -1.44 7.51
C ASN A 213 -24.10 -2.72 7.29
N SER A 214 -23.46 -3.89 7.24
CA SER A 214 -24.15 -5.17 7.12
C SER A 214 -23.55 -6.22 8.06
N ARG A 215 -24.23 -7.36 8.19
CA ARG A 215 -23.76 -8.55 8.91
C ARG A 215 -23.08 -9.57 7.98
N LEU A 216 -22.69 -9.11 6.80
CA LEU A 216 -22.11 -9.94 5.75
C LEU A 216 -20.59 -9.77 5.74
N VAL A 217 -19.90 -10.89 5.68
CA VAL A 217 -18.45 -10.96 5.55
C VAL A 217 -18.12 -11.61 4.21
N GLU A 218 -17.32 -10.92 3.42
CA GLU A 218 -16.84 -11.39 2.13
C GLU A 218 -15.50 -12.10 2.33
N VAL A 219 -15.43 -13.37 1.92
CA VAL A 219 -14.18 -14.16 1.90
C VAL A 219 -13.76 -14.33 0.45
N GLN A 220 -12.72 -13.57 0.06
CA GLN A 220 -12.14 -13.58 -1.28
C GLN A 220 -10.90 -14.46 -1.31
N VAL A 221 -10.84 -15.40 -2.24
CA VAL A 221 -9.66 -16.27 -2.42
C VAL A 221 -9.10 -16.09 -3.82
N VAL A 222 -7.80 -15.83 -3.90
CA VAL A 222 -7.09 -15.60 -5.15
C VAL A 222 -6.14 -16.76 -5.45
N ASN A 223 -6.40 -17.51 -6.52
CA ASN A 223 -5.55 -18.65 -6.90
C ASN A 223 -5.34 -18.72 -8.42
N LYS A 224 -4.32 -19.48 -8.87
CA LYS A 224 -4.04 -19.72 -10.29
C LYS A 224 -5.13 -20.57 -10.96
N ASP A 225 -5.81 -21.39 -10.18
CA ASP A 225 -6.95 -22.19 -10.60
C ASP A 225 -8.23 -21.61 -9.98
N GLY A 226 -9.16 -21.18 -10.83
CA GLY A 226 -10.44 -20.60 -10.42
C GLY A 226 -11.35 -21.61 -9.72
N GLU A 227 -11.25 -22.90 -10.10
CA GLU A 227 -12.01 -23.96 -9.44
C GLU A 227 -11.46 -24.23 -8.04
N LEU A 228 -10.13 -24.29 -7.91
CA LEU A 228 -9.47 -24.45 -6.62
C LEU A 228 -9.71 -23.24 -5.70
N ALA A 229 -9.72 -22.01 -6.24
CA ALA A 229 -10.09 -20.80 -5.48
C ALA A 229 -11.53 -20.87 -4.94
N ALA A 230 -12.49 -21.29 -5.76
CA ALA A 230 -13.89 -21.44 -5.34
C ALA A 230 -14.07 -22.55 -4.31
N ARG A 231 -13.39 -23.69 -4.49
CA ARG A 231 -13.36 -24.78 -3.51
C ARG A 231 -12.77 -24.31 -2.18
N ILE A 232 -11.63 -23.59 -2.19
CA ILE A 232 -11.05 -23.03 -0.97
C ILE A 232 -12.01 -22.08 -0.29
N ALA A 233 -12.59 -21.11 -1.01
CA ALA A 233 -13.51 -20.12 -0.43
C ALA A 233 -14.72 -20.80 0.24
N ASN A 234 -15.37 -21.73 -0.48
CA ASN A 234 -16.47 -22.52 0.06
C ASN A 234 -16.05 -23.39 1.25
N GLN A 235 -14.86 -23.97 1.21
CA GLN A 235 -14.34 -24.78 2.29
C GLN A 235 -14.05 -23.94 3.54
N ILE A 236 -13.49 -22.73 3.39
CA ILE A 236 -13.31 -21.79 4.51
C ILE A 236 -14.66 -21.54 5.19
N ALA A 237 -15.71 -21.25 4.42
CA ALA A 237 -17.04 -21.02 4.98
C ALA A 237 -17.60 -22.27 5.69
N LYS A 238 -17.50 -23.45 5.06
CA LYS A 238 -17.97 -24.73 5.63
C LYS A 238 -17.21 -25.10 6.90
N THR A 239 -15.88 -25.08 6.86
CA THR A 239 -15.02 -25.41 8.00
C THR A 239 -15.19 -24.39 9.11
N PHE A 240 -15.40 -23.10 8.81
CA PHE A 240 -15.68 -22.08 9.82
C PHE A 240 -17.01 -22.33 10.53
N ILE A 241 -18.07 -22.62 9.77
CA ILE A 241 -19.38 -23.02 10.31
C ILE A 241 -19.24 -24.27 11.18
N ALA A 242 -18.55 -25.30 10.69
CA ALA A 242 -18.31 -26.54 11.41
C ALA A 242 -17.52 -26.31 12.71
N MET A 243 -16.45 -25.51 12.67
CA MET A 243 -15.64 -25.15 13.84
C MET A 243 -16.42 -24.32 14.87
N ASN A 244 -17.28 -23.41 14.41
CA ASN A 244 -18.12 -22.61 15.31
C ASN A 244 -19.17 -23.49 16.00
N LEU A 245 -19.83 -24.36 15.23
CA LEU A 245 -20.77 -25.34 15.74
C LEU A 245 -20.07 -26.30 16.72
N GLU A 246 -18.92 -26.86 16.36
CA GLU A 246 -18.12 -27.74 17.22
C GLU A 246 -17.73 -27.05 18.52
N ARG A 247 -17.20 -25.82 18.48
CA ARG A 247 -16.88 -25.06 19.69
C ARG A 247 -18.10 -24.83 20.60
N LYS A 248 -19.26 -24.55 19.99
CA LYS A 248 -20.53 -24.35 20.72
C LYS A 248 -21.05 -25.66 21.30
N LEU A 249 -20.92 -26.76 20.56
CA LEU A 249 -21.26 -28.11 20.99
C LEU A 249 -20.33 -28.59 22.11
N GLU A 250 -19.02 -28.38 21.99
CA GLU A 250 -18.03 -28.69 23.04
C GLU A 250 -18.31 -27.92 24.33
N THR A 251 -18.59 -26.62 24.23
CA THR A 251 -18.93 -25.79 25.41
C THR A 251 -20.20 -26.31 26.09
N SER A 252 -21.22 -26.67 25.31
CA SER A 252 -22.49 -27.21 25.83
C SER A 252 -22.33 -28.64 26.37
N ALA A 253 -21.53 -29.48 25.72
CA ALA A 253 -21.24 -30.84 26.14
C ALA A 253 -20.43 -30.87 27.43
N TYR A 254 -19.44 -29.99 27.57
CA TYR A 254 -18.69 -29.81 28.82
C TYR A 254 -19.60 -29.36 29.96
N ALA A 255 -20.43 -28.34 29.74
CA ALA A 255 -21.39 -27.88 30.74
C ALA A 255 -22.39 -28.98 31.13
N ARG A 256 -22.88 -29.76 30.16
CA ARG A 256 -23.75 -30.92 30.40
C ARG A 256 -23.05 -31.99 31.23
N GLN A 257 -21.84 -32.39 30.85
CA GLN A 257 -21.05 -33.39 31.58
C GLN A 257 -20.78 -32.94 33.02
N PHE A 258 -20.38 -31.68 33.20
CA PHE A 258 -20.19 -31.09 34.53
C PHE A 258 -21.48 -31.15 35.36
N LEU A 259 -22.63 -30.75 34.80
CA LEU A 259 -23.91 -30.81 35.49
C LEU A 259 -24.35 -32.25 35.79
N GLU A 260 -24.18 -33.18 34.86
CA GLU A 260 -24.48 -34.60 35.06
C GLU A 260 -23.65 -35.19 36.22
N GLU A 261 -22.35 -34.91 36.28
CA GLU A 261 -21.48 -35.32 37.38
C GLU A 261 -21.91 -34.70 38.71
N GLN A 262 -22.17 -33.40 38.74
CA GLN A 262 -22.65 -32.71 39.94
C GLN A 262 -24.02 -33.21 40.39
N ILE A 263 -24.92 -33.57 39.46
CA ILE A 263 -26.23 -34.17 39.76
C ILE A 263 -26.06 -35.53 40.40
N GLN A 264 -25.16 -36.40 39.89
CA GLN A 264 -24.92 -37.71 40.51
C GLN A 264 -24.33 -37.58 41.91
N LEU A 265 -23.35 -36.68 42.08
CA LEU A 265 -22.76 -36.39 43.39
C LEU A 265 -23.82 -35.84 44.37
N THR A 266 -24.64 -34.90 43.92
CA THR A 266 -25.70 -34.30 44.75
C THR A 266 -26.82 -35.30 45.02
N LYS A 267 -27.18 -36.16 44.08
CA LYS A 267 -28.14 -37.26 44.26
C LYS A 267 -27.67 -38.23 45.32
N ALA A 268 -26.40 -38.66 45.26
CA ALA A 268 -25.83 -39.55 46.26
C ALA A 268 -25.86 -38.92 47.66
N LYS A 269 -25.53 -37.62 47.76
CA LYS A 269 -25.66 -36.84 49.00
C LYS A 269 -27.10 -36.73 49.47
N LEU A 270 -28.05 -36.46 48.56
CA LEU A 270 -29.48 -36.38 48.86
C LEU A 270 -30.01 -37.70 49.40
N GLU A 271 -29.75 -38.82 48.71
CA GLU A 271 -30.13 -40.16 49.17
C GLU A 271 -29.48 -40.50 50.51
N GLN A 272 -28.22 -40.09 50.72
CA GLN A 272 -27.55 -40.25 52.00
C GLN A 272 -28.26 -39.45 53.10
N SER A 273 -28.58 -38.17 52.87
CA SER A 273 -29.34 -37.34 53.80
C SER A 273 -30.73 -37.92 54.08
N GLU A 274 -31.44 -38.42 53.07
CA GLU A 274 -32.74 -39.11 53.21
C GLU A 274 -32.62 -40.39 54.03
N ARG A 275 -31.58 -41.19 53.82
CA ARG A 275 -31.34 -42.39 54.63
C ARG A 275 -31.01 -42.03 56.07
N VAL A 276 -30.15 -41.03 56.29
CA VAL A 276 -29.75 -40.57 57.63
C VAL A 276 -30.96 -40.04 58.40
N ILE A 277 -31.77 -39.17 57.80
CA ILE A 277 -32.98 -38.64 58.46
C ILE A 277 -34.01 -39.73 58.74
N ASN A 278 -34.25 -40.66 57.80
CA ASN A 278 -35.20 -41.75 58.00
C ASN A 278 -34.71 -42.73 59.07
N GLN A 279 -33.41 -43.04 59.10
CA GLN A 279 -32.80 -43.85 60.16
C GLN A 279 -32.87 -43.14 61.52
N TYR A 280 -32.62 -41.83 61.55
CA TYR A 280 -32.73 -41.02 62.75
C TYR A 280 -34.17 -40.99 63.27
N ALA A 281 -35.14 -40.72 62.40
CA ALA A 281 -36.57 -40.71 62.74
C ALA A 281 -37.04 -42.09 63.22
N LYS A 282 -36.61 -43.18 62.57
CA LYS A 282 -36.95 -44.56 62.95
C LYS A 282 -36.31 -44.96 64.28
N ARG A 283 -35.03 -44.62 64.50
CA ARG A 283 -34.29 -44.96 65.73
C ARG A 283 -34.80 -44.21 66.96
N ASN A 284 -35.27 -42.98 66.75
CA ASN A 284 -35.76 -42.11 67.82
C ASN A 284 -37.29 -42.10 67.94
N GLU A 285 -37.99 -42.99 67.22
CA GLU A 285 -39.45 -43.16 67.25
C GLU A 285 -40.22 -41.84 67.06
N ILE A 286 -39.72 -40.95 66.20
CA ILE A 286 -40.30 -39.63 65.98
C ILE A 286 -41.49 -39.77 65.03
N LEU A 287 -42.66 -40.09 65.59
CA LEU A 287 -43.95 -40.13 64.92
C LEU A 287 -44.68 -38.81 65.19
N ASN A 288 -44.75 -37.94 64.16
CA ASN A 288 -45.24 -36.56 64.19
C ASN A 288 -44.46 -35.58 65.07
N LEU A 289 -43.85 -34.58 64.42
CA LEU A 289 -42.93 -33.60 65.03
C LEU A 289 -43.60 -32.56 65.96
N GLY A 290 -44.94 -32.49 66.00
CA GLY A 290 -45.66 -31.41 66.70
C GLY A 290 -46.12 -31.74 68.11
N ASP A 291 -46.66 -32.94 68.34
CA ASP A 291 -47.52 -33.19 69.49
C ASP A 291 -46.77 -33.70 70.74
N GLN A 292 -45.66 -34.43 70.53
CA GLN A 292 -44.88 -35.03 71.62
C GLN A 292 -44.12 -33.99 72.46
N THR A 293 -43.50 -33.01 71.81
CA THR A 293 -42.73 -31.95 72.50
C THR A 293 -43.63 -31.12 73.40
N SER A 294 -44.86 -30.82 72.97
CA SER A 294 -45.82 -30.05 73.76
C SER A 294 -46.28 -30.82 75.01
N ALA A 295 -46.50 -32.13 74.91
CA ALA A 295 -46.97 -32.95 76.02
C ALA A 295 -45.88 -33.17 77.10
N THR A 296 -44.64 -33.46 76.70
CA THR A 296 -43.54 -33.68 77.64
C THR A 296 -43.15 -32.38 78.37
N THR A 297 -43.13 -31.24 77.67
CA THR A 297 -42.90 -29.93 78.30
C THR A 297 -44.03 -29.58 79.27
N GLN A 298 -45.29 -29.86 78.92
CA GLN A 298 -46.42 -29.63 79.83
C GLN A 298 -46.32 -30.49 81.10
N ASN A 299 -45.99 -31.79 80.97
CA ASN A 299 -45.77 -32.68 82.12
C ASN A 299 -44.67 -32.17 83.05
N TYR A 300 -43.56 -31.65 82.51
CA TYR A 300 -42.49 -31.06 83.33
C TYR A 300 -42.97 -29.83 84.09
N VAL A 301 -43.73 -28.95 83.45
CA VAL A 301 -44.33 -27.77 84.09
C VAL A 301 -45.29 -28.19 85.21
N ASP A 302 -46.17 -29.15 84.93
CA ASP A 302 -47.16 -29.65 85.88
C ASP A 302 -46.51 -30.34 87.10
N PHE A 303 -45.50 -31.20 86.87
CA PHE A 303 -44.76 -31.83 87.96
C PHE A 303 -43.92 -30.83 88.74
N SER A 304 -43.35 -29.82 88.09
CA SER A 304 -42.56 -28.78 88.78
C SER A 304 -43.45 -27.92 89.69
N ALA A 305 -44.65 -27.58 89.22
CA ALA A 305 -45.65 -26.91 90.02
C ALA A 305 -46.13 -27.80 91.19
N ALA A 306 -46.38 -29.09 90.94
CA ALA A 306 -46.77 -30.04 91.97
C ALA A 306 -45.66 -30.26 93.01
N LEU A 307 -44.39 -30.32 92.59
CA LEU A 307 -43.23 -30.41 93.48
C LEU A 307 -43.14 -29.18 94.37
N ALA A 308 -43.23 -27.97 93.82
CA ALA A 308 -43.20 -26.74 94.61
C ALA A 308 -44.29 -26.73 95.70
N LYS A 309 -45.48 -27.23 95.36
CA LYS A 309 -46.57 -27.42 96.34
C LYS A 309 -46.24 -28.49 97.38
N ALA A 310 -45.70 -29.64 96.99
CA ALA A 310 -45.31 -30.70 97.91
C ALA A 310 -44.12 -30.33 98.81
N GLU A 311 -43.16 -29.54 98.32
CA GLU A 311 -42.08 -28.96 99.13
C GLU A 311 -42.67 -28.03 100.19
N GLN A 312 -43.64 -27.19 99.83
CA GLN A 312 -44.36 -26.35 100.78
C GLN A 312 -45.08 -27.18 101.84
N ASP A 313 -45.77 -28.26 101.43
CA ASP A 313 -46.51 -29.14 102.34
C ASP A 313 -45.56 -29.94 103.26
N ARG A 314 -44.41 -30.41 102.75
CA ARG A 314 -43.37 -31.04 103.57
C ARG A 314 -42.80 -30.03 104.57
N ILE A 315 -42.45 -28.82 104.15
CA ILE A 315 -41.90 -27.78 105.04
C ILE A 315 -42.90 -27.49 106.18
N LYS A 316 -44.20 -27.39 105.88
CA LYS A 316 -45.25 -27.22 106.89
C LYS A 316 -45.32 -28.42 107.86
N ALA A 317 -45.36 -29.66 107.32
CA ALA A 317 -45.44 -30.87 108.13
C ALA A 317 -44.16 -31.12 108.95
N GLU A 318 -42.99 -30.77 108.43
CA GLU A 318 -41.70 -30.85 109.11
C GLU A 318 -41.64 -29.87 110.29
N ALA A 319 -42.09 -28.63 110.06
CA ALA A 319 -42.19 -27.64 111.13
C ALA A 319 -43.10 -28.14 112.27
N GLN A 320 -44.27 -28.70 111.92
CA GLN A 320 -45.21 -29.27 112.89
C GLN A 320 -44.64 -30.48 113.64
N TYR A 321 -43.96 -31.40 112.93
CA TYR A 321 -43.32 -32.56 113.55
C TYR A 321 -42.19 -32.16 114.50
N ASN A 322 -41.34 -31.23 114.09
CA ASN A 322 -40.23 -30.75 114.91
C ASN A 322 -40.73 -30.02 116.16
N GLU A 323 -41.79 -29.22 116.04
CA GLU A 323 -42.41 -28.54 117.17
C GLU A 323 -42.94 -29.54 118.21
N VAL A 324 -43.68 -30.56 117.76
CA VAL A 324 -44.26 -31.60 118.63
C VAL A 324 -43.19 -32.53 119.20
N SER A 325 -42.13 -32.84 118.45
CA SER A 325 -41.03 -33.70 118.91
C SER A 325 -40.15 -33.01 119.95
N MET A 326 -39.95 -31.70 119.88
CA MET A 326 -39.12 -30.97 120.85
C MET A 326 -39.86 -30.65 122.14
N ARG A 327 -41.17 -30.40 122.09
CA ARG A 327 -41.99 -30.09 123.26
C ARG A 327 -43.33 -30.84 123.24
N PRO A 328 -43.35 -32.16 123.49
CA PRO A 328 -44.55 -32.98 123.32
C PRO A 328 -45.75 -32.54 124.17
N GLU A 329 -45.52 -32.08 125.40
CA GLU A 329 -46.62 -31.72 126.31
C GLU A 329 -47.22 -30.33 126.08
N SER A 330 -46.52 -29.44 125.35
CA SER A 330 -46.93 -28.05 125.09
C SER A 330 -47.11 -27.71 123.61
N ALA A 331 -47.03 -28.71 122.72
CA ALA A 331 -47.28 -28.51 121.31
C ALA A 331 -48.77 -28.26 121.03
N PRO A 332 -49.14 -27.32 120.13
CA PRO A 332 -50.53 -26.97 119.83
C PRO A 332 -51.41 -28.18 119.50
N GLY A 333 -50.93 -29.11 118.66
CA GLY A 333 -51.69 -30.31 118.29
C GLY A 333 -51.93 -31.31 119.43
N VAL A 334 -51.14 -31.25 120.51
CA VAL A 334 -51.35 -32.04 121.73
C VAL A 334 -52.26 -31.28 122.70
N LEU A 335 -52.13 -29.95 122.77
CA LEU A 335 -52.99 -29.08 123.57
C LEU A 335 -54.44 -29.07 123.08
N GLU A 336 -54.66 -29.24 121.78
CA GLU A 336 -55.99 -29.30 121.16
C GLU A 336 -56.73 -30.65 121.38
N ASN A 337 -56.02 -31.73 121.74
CA ASN A 337 -56.64 -33.05 121.90
C ASN A 337 -57.43 -33.14 123.22
N GLN A 338 -58.75 -33.25 123.12
CA GLN A 338 -59.68 -33.31 124.26
C GLN A 338 -59.45 -34.53 125.17
N ALA A 339 -58.99 -35.67 124.64
CA ALA A 339 -58.73 -36.87 125.43
C ALA A 339 -57.48 -36.70 126.31
N ILE A 340 -56.41 -36.09 125.76
CA ILE A 340 -55.20 -35.77 126.54
C ILE A 340 -55.53 -34.78 127.65
N GLN A 341 -56.34 -33.76 127.36
CA GLN A 341 -56.78 -32.80 128.38
C GLN A 341 -57.58 -33.49 129.50
N ALA A 342 -58.52 -34.36 129.15
CA ALA A 342 -59.29 -35.13 130.12
C ALA A 342 -58.42 -36.07 130.98
N TYR A 343 -57.43 -36.73 130.36
CA TYR A 343 -56.50 -37.59 131.10
C TYR A 343 -55.54 -36.79 131.98
N LYS A 344 -55.02 -35.65 131.51
CA LYS A 344 -54.19 -34.75 132.33
C LYS A 344 -54.97 -34.24 133.55
N GLU A 345 -56.23 -33.89 133.37
CA GLU A 345 -57.10 -33.46 134.47
C GLU A 345 -57.37 -34.59 135.47
N GLN A 346 -57.70 -35.80 135.00
CA GLN A 346 -57.90 -36.98 135.87
C GLN A 346 -56.61 -37.39 136.59
N ARG A 347 -55.46 -37.32 135.91
CA ARG A 347 -54.15 -37.63 136.49
C ARG A 347 -53.82 -36.64 137.59
N ALA A 348 -54.00 -35.34 137.33
CA ALA A 348 -53.80 -34.29 138.32
C ALA A 348 -54.71 -34.47 139.56
N ARG A 349 -55.96 -34.91 139.38
CA ARG A 349 -56.88 -35.23 140.49
C ARG A 349 -56.39 -36.44 141.31
N LEU A 350 -56.00 -37.53 140.67
CA LEU A 350 -55.49 -38.73 141.36
C LEU A 350 -54.13 -38.50 142.01
N GLU A 351 -53.24 -37.71 141.41
CA GLU A 351 -51.98 -37.27 142.00
C GLU A 351 -52.23 -36.47 143.29
N ALA A 352 -53.22 -35.58 143.28
CA ALA A 352 -53.63 -34.85 144.47
C ALA A 352 -54.22 -35.78 145.56
N GLU A 353 -55.05 -36.77 145.20
CA GLU A 353 -55.59 -37.76 146.14
C GLU A 353 -54.53 -38.72 146.71
N TYR A 354 -53.58 -39.16 145.88
CA TYR A 354 -52.43 -39.96 146.30
C TYR A 354 -51.54 -39.19 147.27
N ALA A 355 -51.24 -37.91 146.97
CA ALA A 355 -50.50 -37.04 147.87
C ALA A 355 -51.22 -36.86 149.22
N LYS A 356 -52.56 -36.75 149.21
CA LYS A 356 -53.38 -36.66 150.43
C LYS A 356 -53.33 -37.95 151.27
N ASN A 357 -53.45 -39.12 150.65
CA ASN A 357 -53.50 -40.40 151.36
C ASN A 357 -52.13 -40.89 151.87
N LEU A 358 -51.02 -40.38 151.32
CA LEU A 358 -49.64 -40.63 151.78
C LEU A 358 -49.40 -40.18 153.23
N ALA A 359 -50.18 -39.21 153.72
CA ALA A 359 -50.10 -38.73 155.10
C ALA A 359 -50.67 -39.73 156.13
N VAL A 360 -51.52 -40.66 155.70
CA VAL A 360 -52.25 -41.58 156.58
C VAL A 360 -51.80 -43.04 156.39
N PHE A 361 -51.46 -43.43 155.17
CA PHE A 361 -51.07 -44.81 154.84
C PHE A 361 -49.63 -44.88 154.34
N LYS A 362 -48.92 -45.96 154.72
CA LYS A 362 -47.60 -46.24 154.18
C LYS A 362 -47.65 -46.52 152.67
N PRO A 363 -46.59 -46.22 151.90
CA PRO A 363 -46.60 -46.36 150.44
C PRO A 363 -46.94 -47.76 149.92
N GLU A 364 -46.63 -48.82 150.69
CA GLU A 364 -46.91 -50.21 150.30
C GLU A 364 -48.34 -50.67 150.62
N PHE A 365 -49.19 -49.81 151.18
CA PHE A 365 -50.56 -50.16 151.52
C PHE A 365 -51.41 -50.35 150.24
N PRO A 366 -52.32 -51.34 150.18
CA PRO A 366 -52.99 -51.73 148.94
C PRO A 366 -53.69 -50.58 148.19
N ALA A 367 -54.37 -49.67 148.90
CA ALA A 367 -55.05 -48.52 148.28
C ALA A 367 -54.10 -47.46 147.70
N MET A 368 -52.92 -47.29 148.30
CA MET A 368 -51.88 -46.36 147.81
C MET A 368 -51.20 -46.91 146.56
N LEU A 369 -50.86 -48.20 146.58
CA LEU A 369 -50.35 -48.90 145.40
C LEU A 369 -51.36 -48.85 144.25
N GLN A 370 -52.66 -48.97 144.53
CA GLN A 370 -53.72 -48.82 143.53
C GLN A 370 -53.76 -47.40 142.93
N ALA A 371 -53.76 -46.34 143.74
CA ALA A 371 -53.78 -44.97 143.23
C ALA A 371 -52.49 -44.60 142.46
N LYS A 372 -51.31 -45.01 142.94
CA LYS A 372 -50.04 -44.84 142.19
C LYS A 372 -50.06 -45.62 140.87
N ALA A 373 -50.60 -46.84 140.88
CA ALA A 373 -50.79 -47.61 139.66
C ALA A 373 -51.78 -46.93 138.71
N GLN A 374 -52.86 -46.30 139.20
CA GLN A 374 -53.82 -45.55 138.39
C GLN A 374 -53.21 -44.26 137.80
N ILE A 375 -52.40 -43.51 138.55
CA ILE A 375 -51.65 -42.35 138.04
C ILE A 375 -50.64 -42.80 136.98
N GLY A 376 -49.88 -43.85 137.28
CA GLY A 376 -48.94 -44.44 136.32
C GLY A 376 -49.64 -44.96 135.07
N GLU A 377 -50.84 -45.49 135.20
CA GLU A 377 -51.69 -45.92 134.09
C GLU A 377 -52.20 -44.73 133.27
N LEU A 378 -52.65 -43.65 133.90
CA LEU A 378 -53.05 -42.41 133.22
C LEU A 378 -51.87 -41.72 132.52
N GLN A 379 -50.69 -41.70 133.15
CA GLN A 379 -49.47 -41.21 132.50
C GLN A 379 -49.15 -42.05 131.27
N LYS A 380 -49.18 -43.38 131.39
CA LYS A 380 -49.00 -44.28 130.24
C LYS A 380 -50.03 -44.02 129.15
N ARG A 381 -51.28 -43.71 129.49
CA ARG A 381 -52.33 -43.34 128.51
C ARG A 381 -52.07 -41.99 127.84
N ILE A 382 -51.63 -40.98 128.60
CA ILE A 382 -51.22 -39.68 128.05
C ILE A 382 -50.03 -39.85 127.13
N ASP A 383 -48.99 -40.54 127.57
CA ASP A 383 -47.80 -40.82 126.76
C ASP A 383 -48.18 -41.64 125.53
N ALA A 384 -49.07 -42.63 125.64
CA ALA A 384 -49.58 -43.39 124.50
C ALA A 384 -50.35 -42.50 123.51
N GLU A 385 -51.17 -41.58 123.98
CA GLU A 385 -51.94 -40.67 123.13
C GLU A 385 -51.03 -39.61 122.48
N VAL A 386 -50.08 -39.05 123.22
CA VAL A 386 -49.03 -38.15 122.69
C VAL A 386 -48.19 -38.88 121.65
N GLN A 387 -47.80 -40.13 121.90
CA GLN A 387 -47.09 -40.96 120.91
C GLN A 387 -47.98 -41.27 119.71
N THR A 388 -49.29 -41.41 119.88
CA THR A 388 -50.23 -41.59 118.76
C THR A 388 -50.34 -40.32 117.91
N ILE A 389 -50.40 -39.14 118.53
CA ILE A 389 -50.38 -37.85 117.83
C ILE A 389 -49.03 -37.64 117.13
N LEU A 390 -47.92 -37.87 117.83
CA LEU A 390 -46.59 -37.76 117.26
C LEU A 390 -46.41 -38.76 116.11
N ALA A 391 -46.91 -39.99 116.23
CA ALA A 391 -46.91 -40.97 115.15
C ALA A 391 -47.79 -40.53 113.97
N SER A 392 -48.92 -39.86 114.22
CA SER A 392 -49.79 -39.31 113.18
C SER A 392 -49.13 -38.14 112.44
N ILE A 393 -48.55 -37.19 113.17
CA ILE A 393 -47.85 -36.02 112.60
C ILE A 393 -46.55 -36.46 111.91
N LYS A 394 -45.82 -37.42 112.48
CA LYS A 394 -44.68 -38.08 111.81
C LYS A 394 -45.15 -38.78 110.55
N GLY A 395 -46.29 -39.45 110.58
CA GLY A 395 -46.93 -40.07 109.42
C GLY A 395 -47.27 -39.06 108.33
N GLN A 396 -47.77 -37.88 108.70
CA GLN A 396 -48.04 -36.76 107.77
C GLN A 396 -46.75 -36.16 107.20
N TYR A 397 -45.73 -35.94 108.03
CA TYR A 397 -44.42 -35.48 107.58
C TYR A 397 -43.74 -36.50 106.66
N ASP A 398 -43.72 -37.77 107.03
CA ASP A 398 -43.15 -38.85 106.21
C ASP A 398 -43.95 -39.02 104.91
N ALA A 399 -45.29 -38.85 104.94
CA ALA A 399 -46.13 -38.83 103.74
C ALA A 399 -45.79 -37.64 102.84
N ALA A 400 -45.71 -36.43 103.38
CA ALA A 400 -45.35 -35.22 102.63
C ALA A 400 -43.92 -35.29 102.08
N ARG A 401 -42.97 -35.83 102.85
CA ARG A 401 -41.57 -36.06 102.42
C ARG A 401 -41.48 -37.11 101.33
N LYS A 402 -42.24 -38.21 101.43
CA LYS A 402 -42.34 -39.23 100.36
C LYS A 402 -42.97 -38.64 99.11
N GLN A 403 -44.00 -37.82 99.25
CA GLN A 403 -44.66 -37.13 98.15
C GLN A 403 -43.73 -36.13 97.47
N GLU A 404 -42.98 -35.32 98.22
CA GLU A 404 -41.95 -34.43 97.70
C GLU A 404 -40.88 -35.24 96.96
N SER A 405 -40.30 -36.27 97.57
CA SER A 405 -39.27 -37.10 96.94
C SER A 405 -39.77 -37.76 95.64
N LEU A 406 -41.01 -38.26 95.64
CA LEU A 406 -41.65 -38.80 94.44
C LEU A 406 -41.81 -37.74 93.36
N LEU A 407 -42.33 -36.55 93.71
CA LEU A 407 -42.49 -35.46 92.74
C LEU A 407 -41.13 -34.92 92.27
N ARG A 408 -40.12 -34.89 93.13
CA ARG A 408 -38.75 -34.46 92.79
C ARG A 408 -38.10 -35.41 91.81
N SER A 409 -38.28 -36.71 92.01
CA SER A 409 -37.84 -37.72 91.03
C SER A 409 -38.63 -37.65 89.73
N ARG A 410 -39.94 -37.36 89.76
CA ARG A 410 -40.77 -37.12 88.57
C ARG A 410 -40.38 -35.85 87.82
N VAL A 411 -40.05 -34.76 88.51
CA VAL A 411 -39.53 -33.52 87.91
C VAL A 411 -38.16 -33.76 87.28
N ALA A 412 -37.26 -34.47 87.97
CA ALA A 412 -35.96 -34.81 87.40
C ALA A 412 -36.08 -35.73 86.17
N ALA A 413 -36.97 -36.72 86.23
CA ALA A 413 -37.26 -37.62 85.11
C ALA A 413 -37.86 -36.87 83.92
N SER A 414 -38.92 -36.07 84.15
CA SER A 414 -39.57 -35.28 83.10
C SER A 414 -38.65 -34.19 82.53
N ARG A 415 -37.77 -33.57 83.33
CA ARG A 415 -36.76 -32.63 82.82
C ARG A 415 -35.80 -33.31 81.85
N ASN A 416 -35.28 -34.49 82.21
CA ASN A 416 -34.41 -35.25 81.33
C ASN A 416 -35.17 -35.68 80.08
N GLU A 417 -36.43 -36.06 80.20
CA GLU A 417 -37.29 -36.39 79.06
C GLU A 417 -37.45 -35.19 78.11
N VAL A 418 -37.77 -33.99 78.63
CA VAL A 418 -37.84 -32.75 77.83
C VAL A 418 -36.52 -32.48 77.10
N LEU A 419 -35.38 -32.56 77.80
CA LEU A 419 -34.08 -32.32 77.19
C LEU A 419 -33.77 -33.35 76.10
N THR A 420 -34.07 -34.64 76.33
CA THR A 420 -33.86 -35.67 75.30
C THR A 420 -34.77 -35.51 74.08
N VAL A 421 -36.03 -35.09 74.27
CA VAL A 421 -36.96 -34.80 73.17
C VAL A 421 -36.49 -33.55 72.42
N GLN A 422 -36.02 -32.53 73.12
CA GLN A 422 -35.48 -31.31 72.51
C GLN A 422 -34.22 -31.60 71.70
N ASP A 423 -33.24 -32.33 72.25
CA ASP A 423 -32.01 -32.73 71.55
C ASP A 423 -32.35 -33.52 70.27
N ARG A 424 -33.29 -34.47 70.38
CA ARG A 424 -33.78 -35.24 69.22
C ARG A 424 -34.41 -34.37 68.15
N SER A 425 -35.17 -33.35 68.56
CA SER A 425 -35.80 -32.41 67.63
C SER A 425 -34.78 -31.49 66.95
N VAL A 426 -33.72 -31.07 67.64
CA VAL A 426 -32.68 -30.19 67.09
C VAL A 426 -31.86 -30.93 66.03
N ASP A 427 -31.39 -32.13 66.34
CA ASP A 427 -30.69 -33.00 65.39
C ASP A 427 -31.57 -33.30 64.17
N LEU A 428 -32.85 -33.63 64.39
CA LEU A 428 -33.77 -33.89 63.29
C LEU A 428 -33.96 -32.65 62.39
N ASN A 429 -34.14 -31.47 62.96
CA ASN A 429 -34.26 -30.22 62.20
C ASN A 429 -32.96 -29.88 61.44
N LEU A 430 -31.80 -30.18 62.01
CA LEU A 430 -30.51 -30.01 61.33
C LEU A 430 -30.42 -30.95 60.12
N LEU A 431 -30.77 -32.22 60.29
CA LEU A 431 -30.82 -33.22 59.22
C LEU A 431 -31.88 -32.87 58.16
N GLN A 432 -33.03 -32.30 58.55
CA GLN A 432 -34.05 -31.78 57.63
C GLN A 432 -33.52 -30.62 56.80
N ARG A 433 -32.84 -29.65 57.43
CA ARG A 433 -32.23 -28.53 56.70
C ARG A 433 -31.17 -28.99 55.72
N GLU A 434 -30.34 -29.96 56.10
CA GLU A 434 -29.34 -30.54 55.21
C GLU A 434 -30.00 -31.28 54.04
N LEU A 435 -31.05 -32.06 54.32
CA LEU A 435 -31.87 -32.72 53.30
C LEU A 435 -32.49 -31.70 52.33
N ASP A 436 -33.17 -30.69 52.84
CA ASP A 436 -33.85 -29.67 52.03
C ASP A 436 -32.86 -28.87 51.18
N THR A 437 -31.69 -28.56 51.74
CA THR A 437 -30.60 -27.89 50.99
C THR A 437 -30.11 -28.78 49.86
N ASN A 438 -29.83 -30.06 50.14
CA ASN A 438 -29.39 -31.01 49.12
C ASN A 438 -30.48 -31.22 48.06
N ARG A 439 -31.76 -31.20 48.44
CA ARG A 439 -32.90 -31.32 47.53
C ARG A 439 -33.02 -30.09 46.64
N GLN A 440 -32.93 -28.89 47.20
CA GLN A 440 -32.94 -27.63 46.43
C GLN A 440 -31.77 -27.56 45.44
N VAL A 441 -30.56 -27.93 45.88
CA VAL A 441 -29.40 -27.99 45.00
C VAL A 441 -29.61 -29.02 43.90
N TYR A 442 -30.08 -30.22 44.23
CA TYR A 442 -30.39 -31.27 43.26
C TYR A 442 -31.44 -30.82 42.23
N ASP A 443 -32.55 -30.24 42.67
CA ASP A 443 -33.63 -29.75 41.81
C ASP A 443 -33.15 -28.60 40.92
N SER A 444 -32.35 -27.68 41.47
CA SER A 444 -31.76 -26.56 40.70
C SER A 444 -30.76 -27.06 39.64
N LEU A 445 -29.95 -28.06 39.96
CA LEU A 445 -29.02 -28.67 39.02
C LEU A 445 -29.78 -29.45 37.94
N LEU A 446 -30.85 -30.17 38.29
CA LEU A 446 -31.73 -30.84 37.32
C LEU A 446 -32.42 -29.84 36.39
N GLN A 447 -32.93 -28.74 36.93
CA GLN A 447 -33.51 -27.66 36.13
C GLN A 447 -32.45 -27.08 35.19
N ARG A 448 -31.25 -26.82 35.70
CA ARG A 448 -30.14 -26.31 34.89
C ARG A 448 -29.69 -27.30 33.82
N LEU A 449 -29.68 -28.61 34.11
CA LEU A 449 -29.40 -29.65 33.13
C LEU A 449 -30.49 -29.70 32.06
N LYS A 450 -31.78 -29.56 32.43
CA LYS A 450 -32.89 -29.45 31.48
C LYS A 450 -32.74 -28.20 30.59
N GLU A 451 -32.39 -27.06 31.16
CA GLU A 451 -32.13 -25.84 30.40
C GLU A 451 -30.96 -26.00 29.42
N VAL A 452 -29.83 -26.56 29.87
CA VAL A 452 -28.64 -26.80 29.04
C VAL A 452 -28.89 -27.87 27.99
N SER A 453 -29.66 -28.92 28.29
CA SER A 453 -30.01 -29.97 27.32
C SER A 453 -31.01 -29.51 26.26
N VAL A 454 -32.02 -28.71 26.65
CA VAL A 454 -32.97 -28.12 25.71
C VAL A 454 -32.29 -27.05 24.84
N THR A 455 -31.48 -26.18 25.45
CA THR A 455 -30.76 -25.12 24.73
C THR A 455 -29.63 -25.69 23.86
N GLY A 456 -28.91 -26.70 24.35
CA GLY A 456 -27.89 -27.43 23.58
C GLY A 456 -28.49 -28.27 22.43
N GLY A 457 -29.79 -28.59 22.47
CA GLY A 457 -30.52 -29.20 21.36
C GLY A 457 -30.96 -28.17 20.30
N LEU A 458 -31.28 -26.94 20.71
CA LEU A 458 -31.62 -25.80 19.85
C LEU A 458 -30.36 -25.18 19.24
N ASN A 459 -29.63 -25.94 18.43
CA ASN A 459 -28.44 -25.48 17.73
C ASN A 459 -28.78 -24.56 16.56
N THR A 460 -29.20 -23.33 16.86
CA THR A 460 -29.23 -22.27 15.85
C THR A 460 -27.79 -21.90 15.55
N ASN A 461 -27.26 -22.42 14.44
CA ASN A 461 -26.05 -21.93 13.84
C ASN A 461 -26.32 -20.49 13.39
N ASN A 462 -25.66 -19.53 14.03
CA ASN A 462 -25.81 -18.10 13.73
C ASN A 462 -24.95 -17.67 12.53
N ILE A 463 -24.22 -18.61 11.92
CA ILE A 463 -23.41 -18.36 10.73
C ILE A 463 -24.02 -19.15 9.57
N SER A 464 -24.42 -18.46 8.52
CA SER A 464 -24.95 -19.09 7.31
C SER A 464 -24.20 -18.60 6.08
N VAL A 465 -24.08 -19.47 5.07
CA VAL A 465 -23.56 -19.07 3.76
C VAL A 465 -24.71 -18.44 2.99
N VAL A 466 -24.58 -17.17 2.65
CA VAL A 466 -25.57 -16.43 1.84
C VAL A 466 -25.32 -16.71 0.36
N ASP A 467 -24.06 -16.64 -0.03
CA ASP A 467 -23.64 -16.88 -1.41
C ASP A 467 -22.38 -17.75 -1.45
N ALA A 468 -22.47 -18.84 -2.21
CA ALA A 468 -21.37 -19.79 -2.36
C ALA A 468 -20.40 -19.27 -3.43
N ALA A 469 -19.10 -19.51 -3.24
CA ALA A 469 -18.12 -19.15 -4.25
C ALA A 469 -18.28 -19.99 -5.51
N GLU A 470 -18.54 -19.32 -6.63
CA GLU A 470 -18.49 -19.91 -7.97
C GLU A 470 -17.07 -19.83 -8.53
N SER A 471 -16.73 -20.73 -9.46
CA SER A 471 -15.45 -20.67 -10.17
C SER A 471 -15.41 -19.45 -11.09
N ALA A 472 -14.43 -18.58 -10.87
CA ALA A 472 -14.30 -17.38 -11.66
C ALA A 472 -14.04 -17.70 -13.14
N LEU A 473 -14.94 -17.25 -14.02
CA LEU A 473 -14.86 -17.45 -15.47
C LEU A 473 -13.75 -16.60 -16.12
N PHE A 474 -13.37 -15.49 -15.48
CA PHE A 474 -12.39 -14.55 -16.00
C PHE A 474 -11.27 -14.28 -14.99
N PRO A 475 -10.02 -14.09 -15.46
CA PRO A 475 -8.89 -13.78 -14.58
C PRO A 475 -9.06 -12.40 -13.95
N PHE A 476 -8.88 -12.31 -12.63
CA PHE A 476 -8.89 -11.06 -11.87
C PHE A 476 -7.61 -10.23 -12.10
N ARG A 477 -6.47 -10.89 -12.32
CA ARG A 477 -5.18 -10.29 -12.71
C ARG A 477 -4.51 -11.14 -13.79
N PRO A 478 -3.72 -10.55 -14.71
CA PRO A 478 -3.40 -9.12 -14.83
C PRO A 478 -4.56 -8.30 -15.42
N ARG A 479 -4.58 -6.98 -15.18
CA ARG A 479 -5.53 -6.06 -15.83
C ARG A 479 -4.87 -5.49 -17.08
N PRO A 480 -5.11 -6.06 -18.27
CA PRO A 480 -4.35 -5.71 -19.48
C PRO A 480 -4.49 -4.23 -19.83
N ALA A 481 -5.67 -3.63 -19.61
CA ALA A 481 -5.90 -2.21 -19.83
C ALA A 481 -4.97 -1.32 -18.99
N ILE A 482 -4.73 -1.66 -17.73
CA ILE A 482 -3.87 -0.86 -16.83
C ILE A 482 -2.41 -1.03 -17.25
N ASN A 483 -1.96 -2.25 -17.49
CA ASN A 483 -0.57 -2.51 -17.89
C ASN A 483 -0.24 -1.86 -19.24
N LEU A 484 -1.17 -1.90 -20.20
CA LEU A 484 -1.03 -1.23 -21.49
C LEU A 484 -1.05 0.30 -21.35
N ALA A 485 -1.89 0.85 -20.48
CA ALA A 485 -1.89 2.29 -20.20
C ALA A 485 -0.55 2.76 -19.61
N VAL A 486 0.03 1.99 -18.68
CA VAL A 486 1.37 2.26 -18.14
C VAL A 486 2.44 2.13 -19.22
N GLY A 487 2.39 1.08 -20.05
CA GLY A 487 3.30 0.90 -21.18
C GLY A 487 3.22 2.03 -22.21
N LEU A 488 2.01 2.53 -22.51
CA LEU A 488 1.76 3.66 -23.40
C LEU A 488 2.35 4.95 -22.82
N MET A 489 2.11 5.21 -21.54
CA MET A 489 2.61 6.41 -20.85
C MET A 489 4.14 6.44 -20.85
N LEU A 490 4.78 5.33 -20.43
CA LEU A 490 6.23 5.21 -20.42
C LEU A 490 6.84 5.30 -21.83
N GLY A 491 6.18 4.69 -22.82
CA GLY A 491 6.60 4.71 -24.21
C GLY A 491 6.54 6.10 -24.84
N LEU A 492 5.47 6.85 -24.58
CA LEU A 492 5.30 8.21 -25.08
C LEU A 492 6.34 9.14 -24.45
N LEU A 493 6.54 9.04 -23.14
CA LEU A 493 7.51 9.86 -22.42
C LEU A 493 8.94 9.59 -22.91
N ALA A 494 9.35 8.32 -23.01
CA ALA A 494 10.66 7.94 -23.53
C ALA A 494 10.83 8.35 -25.00
N GLY A 495 9.77 8.23 -25.81
CA GLY A 495 9.75 8.64 -27.21
C GLY A 495 10.00 10.13 -27.40
N VAL A 496 9.26 10.97 -26.67
CA VAL A 496 9.39 12.44 -26.72
C VAL A 496 10.80 12.86 -26.26
N LEU A 497 11.30 12.28 -25.18
CA LEU A 497 12.64 12.58 -24.68
C LEU A 497 13.73 12.25 -25.71
N ALA A 498 13.64 11.08 -26.34
CA ALA A 498 14.57 10.69 -27.41
C ALA A 498 14.49 11.63 -28.63
N ALA A 499 13.28 12.10 -28.99
CA ALA A 499 13.07 13.04 -30.09
C ALA A 499 13.74 14.39 -29.86
N ILE A 500 13.66 14.92 -28.64
CA ILE A 500 14.28 16.19 -28.27
C ILE A 500 15.80 16.06 -28.29
N LEU A 501 16.36 15.00 -27.67
CA LEU A 501 17.80 14.76 -27.66
C LEU A 501 18.38 14.63 -29.06
N ARG A 502 17.66 13.98 -29.97
CA ARG A 502 18.09 13.84 -31.36
C ARG A 502 18.08 15.16 -32.13
N GLU A 503 17.13 16.06 -31.85
CA GLU A 503 17.09 17.38 -32.51
C GLU A 503 18.21 18.29 -32.02
N GLN A 504 18.53 18.27 -30.72
CA GLN A 504 19.60 19.11 -30.15
C GLN A 504 21.01 18.76 -30.65
N MET A 505 21.23 17.57 -31.21
CA MET A 505 22.54 17.17 -31.75
C MET A 505 22.81 17.67 -33.19
N ASP A 506 21.86 18.33 -33.85
CA ASP A 506 21.96 18.74 -35.27
C ASP A 506 22.27 20.24 -35.44
N ASP A 507 23.57 20.59 -35.46
CA ASP A 507 24.12 21.96 -35.61
C ASP A 507 24.20 22.51 -37.06
N SER A 508 23.43 21.96 -37.99
CA SER A 508 23.40 22.43 -39.38
C SER A 508 22.54 23.69 -39.56
N ILE A 509 22.89 24.56 -40.52
CA ILE A 509 22.05 25.71 -40.88
C ILE A 509 20.88 25.23 -41.72
N LYS A 510 19.66 25.54 -41.29
CA LYS A 510 18.44 25.10 -41.98
C LYS A 510 17.58 26.26 -42.48
N HIS A 511 17.50 27.36 -41.71
CA HIS A 511 16.60 28.47 -42.00
C HIS A 511 17.35 29.67 -42.60
N GLU A 512 16.65 30.47 -43.41
CA GLU A 512 17.16 31.68 -44.05
C GLU A 512 17.55 32.76 -43.03
N ASP A 513 16.71 32.97 -42.02
CA ASP A 513 16.94 33.94 -40.94
C ASP A 513 18.22 33.65 -40.16
N GLU A 514 18.62 32.38 -40.06
CA GLU A 514 19.84 32.00 -39.36
C GLU A 514 21.09 32.54 -40.06
N VAL A 515 21.06 32.72 -41.39
CA VAL A 515 22.23 33.19 -42.13
C VAL A 515 22.48 34.67 -41.88
N GLU A 516 21.44 35.50 -41.97
CA GLU A 516 21.56 36.93 -41.76
C GLU A 516 21.88 37.23 -40.28
N ARG A 517 21.21 36.54 -39.35
CA ARG A 517 21.44 36.71 -37.91
C ARG A 517 22.82 36.25 -37.45
N LEU A 518 23.29 35.08 -37.89
CA LEU A 518 24.54 34.49 -37.39
C LEU A 518 25.79 35.05 -38.07
N PHE A 519 25.70 35.48 -39.33
CA PHE A 519 26.87 35.87 -40.13
C PHE A 519 26.86 37.33 -40.60
N ALA A 520 25.77 38.08 -40.38
CA ALA A 520 25.63 39.49 -40.81
C ALA A 520 25.92 39.71 -42.30
N LEU A 521 25.53 38.76 -43.14
CA LEU A 521 25.62 38.82 -44.60
C LEU A 521 24.23 38.64 -45.20
N PRO A 522 23.87 39.38 -46.27
CA PRO A 522 22.57 39.24 -46.89
C PRO A 522 22.43 37.88 -47.57
N LEU A 523 21.22 37.31 -47.54
CA LEU A 523 20.91 36.11 -48.29
C LEU A 523 20.61 36.49 -49.76
N LEU A 524 21.54 36.18 -50.67
CA LEU A 524 21.41 36.48 -52.10
C LEU A 524 20.44 35.54 -52.81
N GLY A 525 20.27 34.32 -52.30
CA GLY A 525 19.38 33.36 -52.93
C GLY A 525 19.20 32.07 -52.15
N TRP A 526 18.00 31.52 -52.24
CA TRP A 526 17.60 30.23 -51.69
C TRP A 526 17.34 29.27 -52.84
N ILE A 527 18.20 28.25 -53.01
CA ILE A 527 18.13 27.31 -54.13
C ILE A 527 17.58 25.96 -53.64
N PRO A 528 16.41 25.53 -54.14
CA PRO A 528 15.77 24.31 -53.69
C PRO A 528 16.58 23.07 -54.05
N ALA A 529 16.55 22.06 -53.17
CA ALA A 529 17.08 20.73 -53.46
C ALA A 529 16.21 20.03 -54.52
N THR A 530 16.68 19.99 -55.76
CA THR A 530 16.02 19.24 -56.82
C THR A 530 16.43 17.77 -56.79
N LYS A 531 15.45 16.86 -56.79
CA LYS A 531 15.72 15.41 -56.97
C LYS A 531 16.16 15.17 -58.41
N LYS A 532 17.19 14.33 -58.59
CA LYS A 532 17.66 13.89 -59.92
C LYS A 532 16.46 13.37 -60.75
N PRO A 533 16.19 13.90 -61.95
CA PRO A 533 15.35 13.21 -62.91
C PRO A 533 16.00 11.86 -63.23
N ARG A 534 15.25 10.76 -63.13
CA ARG A 534 15.75 9.43 -63.50
C ARG A 534 16.12 9.44 -64.99
N GLY A 535 17.38 9.13 -65.31
CA GLY A 535 17.85 8.93 -66.69
C GLY A 535 18.86 9.96 -67.23
N LEU A 536 19.12 11.06 -66.53
CA LEU A 536 20.20 11.99 -66.88
C LEU A 536 21.47 11.67 -66.07
N ALA A 537 22.60 11.48 -66.77
CA ALA A 537 23.91 11.35 -66.15
C ALA A 537 24.25 12.60 -65.31
N MET A 538 25.29 12.54 -64.48
CA MET A 538 25.72 13.61 -63.56
C MET A 538 25.93 15.01 -64.20
N GLN A 539 25.82 15.10 -65.51
CA GLN A 539 26.06 16.24 -66.35
C GLN A 539 24.75 17.03 -66.45
N SER A 540 24.77 18.29 -66.00
CA SER A 540 23.77 19.33 -66.30
C SER A 540 22.72 19.78 -65.25
N LEU A 541 22.94 19.62 -63.94
CA LEU A 541 22.12 20.36 -62.96
C LEU A 541 22.17 21.89 -63.21
N GLY A 542 23.29 22.41 -63.69
CA GLY A 542 23.39 23.81 -64.12
C GLY A 542 22.64 24.11 -65.43
N LEU A 543 22.52 23.17 -66.37
CA LEU A 543 21.68 23.37 -67.56
C LEU A 543 20.18 23.16 -67.30
N LEU A 544 19.74 22.71 -66.11
CA LEU A 544 18.32 22.76 -65.75
C LEU A 544 17.76 24.19 -65.82
N ALA A 545 18.59 25.19 -65.55
CA ALA A 545 18.28 26.61 -65.76
C ALA A 545 17.95 26.96 -67.22
N HIS A 546 18.40 26.13 -68.17
CA HIS A 546 18.16 26.28 -69.61
C HIS A 546 17.08 25.32 -70.12
N SER A 547 17.05 24.07 -69.65
CA SER A 547 16.10 23.06 -70.12
C SER A 547 14.70 23.19 -69.51
N GLU A 548 14.57 23.73 -68.28
CA GLU A 548 13.29 23.99 -67.63
C GLU A 548 13.20 25.43 -67.07
N PRO A 549 13.08 26.47 -67.93
CA PRO A 549 13.14 27.88 -67.52
C PRO A 549 12.07 28.33 -66.53
N ARG A 550 10.98 27.55 -66.37
CA ARG A 550 9.85 27.82 -65.45
C ARG A 550 9.92 26.99 -64.15
N SER A 551 11.00 26.25 -63.92
CA SER A 551 11.19 25.49 -62.68
C SER A 551 11.52 26.41 -61.50
N GLY A 552 11.13 26.02 -60.28
CA GLY A 552 11.49 26.75 -59.06
C GLY A 552 13.01 26.87 -58.86
N PHE A 553 13.79 25.92 -59.39
CA PHE A 553 15.25 25.99 -59.44
C PHE A 553 15.75 27.14 -60.33
N SER A 554 15.18 27.32 -61.52
CA SER A 554 15.53 28.43 -62.42
C SER A 554 15.11 29.78 -61.86
N GLU A 555 13.93 29.85 -61.24
CA GLU A 555 13.42 31.07 -60.61
C GLU A 555 14.29 31.51 -59.43
N SER A 556 14.78 30.58 -58.60
CA SER A 556 15.74 30.90 -57.54
C SER A 556 17.01 31.57 -58.06
N TYR A 557 17.55 31.12 -59.20
CA TYR A 557 18.72 31.77 -59.81
C TYR A 557 18.39 33.09 -60.52
N ARG A 558 17.16 33.28 -61.03
CA ARG A 558 16.68 34.58 -61.53
C ARG A 558 16.53 35.60 -60.40
N SER A 559 15.99 35.18 -59.25
CA SER A 559 15.91 35.98 -58.04
C SER A 559 17.31 36.34 -57.53
N MET A 560 18.22 35.36 -57.47
CA MET A 560 19.62 35.60 -57.11
C MET A 560 20.31 36.58 -58.06
N ARG A 561 20.13 36.44 -59.37
CA ARG A 561 20.64 37.39 -60.36
C ARG A 561 20.06 38.78 -60.14
N THR A 562 18.78 38.88 -59.80
CA THR A 562 18.12 40.17 -59.53
C THR A 562 18.66 40.81 -58.25
N ALA A 563 18.86 40.04 -57.18
CA ALA A 563 19.53 40.51 -55.96
C ALA A 563 20.96 41.01 -56.26
N LEU A 564 21.71 40.29 -57.09
CA LEU A 564 23.02 40.73 -57.57
C LEU A 564 22.96 42.01 -58.41
N GLN A 565 21.93 42.20 -59.22
CA GLN A 565 21.73 43.44 -59.98
C GLN A 565 21.58 44.68 -59.07
N PHE A 566 21.03 44.51 -57.88
CA PHE A 566 20.87 45.59 -56.89
C PHE A 566 21.98 45.64 -55.84
N SER A 567 22.97 44.74 -55.92
CA SER A 567 24.05 44.64 -54.94
C SER A 567 25.15 45.70 -55.13
N THR A 568 25.19 46.39 -56.28
CA THR A 568 26.07 47.54 -56.51
C THR A 568 25.31 48.69 -57.21
N PRO A 569 25.74 49.96 -57.05
CA PRO A 569 25.07 51.11 -57.66
C PRO A 569 25.03 51.10 -59.20
N GLU A 570 25.96 50.40 -59.85
CA GLU A 570 26.08 50.33 -61.31
C GLU A 570 25.41 49.07 -61.91
N GLY A 571 24.73 48.26 -61.09
CA GLY A 571 24.08 47.03 -61.51
C GLY A 571 24.77 45.76 -60.99
N ALA A 572 24.62 44.64 -61.71
CA ALA A 572 25.35 43.43 -61.36
C ALA A 572 26.86 43.64 -61.61
N PRO A 573 27.73 43.26 -60.66
CA PRO A 573 29.17 43.40 -60.84
C PRO A 573 29.64 42.59 -62.04
N ARG A 574 30.44 43.21 -62.91
CA ARG A 574 30.89 42.61 -64.19
C ARG A 574 31.79 41.40 -64.01
N LEU A 575 32.51 41.33 -62.90
CA LEU A 575 33.41 40.23 -62.54
C LEU A 575 32.93 39.65 -61.22
N LEU A 576 32.57 38.37 -61.22
CA LEU A 576 31.97 37.67 -60.08
C LEU A 576 32.70 36.36 -59.81
N MET A 577 33.02 36.10 -58.55
CA MET A 577 33.55 34.82 -58.12
C MET A 577 32.51 34.09 -57.29
N VAL A 578 32.22 32.83 -57.62
CA VAL A 578 31.40 31.94 -56.81
C VAL A 578 32.32 30.97 -56.07
N THR A 579 32.26 30.98 -54.74
CA THR A 579 33.05 30.05 -53.88
C THR A 579 32.15 29.44 -52.82
N SER A 580 32.68 28.51 -52.03
CA SER A 580 31.94 27.78 -51.01
C SER A 580 32.75 27.53 -49.75
N CYS A 581 32.09 27.13 -48.66
CA CYS A 581 32.73 26.73 -47.42
C CYS A 581 33.50 25.42 -47.61
N GLY A 582 32.82 24.39 -48.14
CA GLY A 582 33.35 23.04 -48.35
C GLY A 582 33.08 22.49 -49.74
N LYS A 583 33.55 21.26 -50.00
CA LYS A 583 33.29 20.55 -51.26
C LYS A 583 31.81 20.18 -51.38
N ASN A 584 31.30 20.10 -52.61
CA ASN A 584 29.93 19.67 -52.93
C ASN A 584 28.80 20.55 -52.36
N GLU A 585 29.04 21.85 -52.23
CA GLU A 585 28.03 22.83 -51.77
C GLU A 585 27.32 23.57 -52.92
N GLY A 586 27.46 23.09 -54.15
CA GLY A 586 26.75 23.66 -55.30
C GLY A 586 27.39 24.90 -55.92
N LYS A 587 28.67 25.18 -55.65
CA LYS A 587 29.43 26.30 -56.24
C LYS A 587 29.40 26.32 -57.77
N THR A 588 29.80 25.22 -58.40
CA THR A 588 29.90 25.06 -59.86
C THR A 588 28.53 25.07 -60.52
N THR A 589 27.54 24.43 -59.89
CA THR A 589 26.14 24.50 -60.32
C THR A 589 25.64 25.93 -60.29
N SER A 590 25.96 26.69 -59.23
CA SER A 590 25.52 28.08 -59.08
C SER A 590 26.24 29.03 -60.03
N ALA A 591 27.55 28.86 -60.24
CA ALA A 591 28.33 29.60 -61.22
C ALA A 591 27.77 29.39 -62.64
N LEU A 592 27.52 28.13 -63.01
CA LEU A 592 26.96 27.78 -64.32
C LEU A 592 25.52 28.28 -64.49
N ALA A 593 24.64 28.07 -63.49
CA ALA A 593 23.26 28.54 -63.55
C ALA A 593 23.18 30.07 -63.61
N LEU A 594 24.02 30.78 -62.86
CA LEU A 594 24.10 32.24 -62.91
C LEU A 594 24.61 32.72 -64.28
N ALA A 595 25.60 32.04 -64.86
CA ALA A 595 26.13 32.35 -66.19
C ALA A 595 25.06 32.19 -67.29
N ILE A 596 24.29 31.11 -67.23
CA ILE A 596 23.16 30.88 -68.13
C ILE A 596 22.09 31.97 -67.95
N ASN A 597 21.79 32.35 -66.71
CA ASN A 597 20.79 33.38 -66.40
C ASN A 597 21.17 34.79 -66.92
N PHE A 598 22.46 35.15 -66.89
CA PHE A 598 22.95 36.38 -67.51
C PHE A 598 22.97 36.28 -69.04
N ALA A 599 23.36 35.13 -69.60
CA ALA A 599 23.38 34.91 -71.05
C ALA A 599 21.99 35.00 -71.68
N GLN A 600 20.97 34.48 -70.97
CA GLN A 600 19.56 34.59 -71.35
C GLN A 600 19.01 36.02 -71.34
N LEU A 601 19.63 36.96 -70.60
CA LEU A 601 19.29 38.40 -70.70
C LEU A 601 19.93 39.08 -71.92
N GLY A 602 20.62 38.33 -72.77
CA GLY A 602 21.34 38.86 -73.92
C GLY A 602 22.75 39.37 -73.58
N GLN A 603 23.23 39.21 -72.33
CA GLN A 603 24.61 39.53 -71.99
C GLN A 603 25.55 38.49 -72.60
N LYS A 604 26.70 38.93 -73.13
CA LYS A 604 27.79 38.00 -73.48
C LYS A 604 28.54 37.62 -72.22
N VAL A 605 28.43 36.36 -71.82
CA VAL A 605 28.96 35.85 -70.55
C VAL A 605 30.12 34.90 -70.81
N LEU A 606 31.20 35.06 -70.04
CA LEU A 606 32.30 34.10 -69.98
C LEU A 606 32.30 33.43 -68.59
N LEU A 607 32.10 32.11 -68.57
CA LEU A 607 32.28 31.28 -67.38
C LEU A 607 33.69 30.69 -67.38
N ILE A 608 34.46 30.97 -66.32
CA ILE A 608 35.83 30.49 -66.15
C ILE A 608 35.85 29.47 -65.01
N ASP A 609 36.24 28.23 -65.30
CA ASP A 609 36.49 27.19 -64.30
C ASP A 609 37.88 27.41 -63.68
N ALA A 610 37.93 28.13 -62.55
CA ALA A 610 39.17 28.43 -61.83
C ALA A 610 39.46 27.45 -60.69
N ASP A 611 38.61 26.45 -60.47
CA ASP A 611 38.88 25.32 -59.59
C ASP A 611 39.75 24.28 -60.33
N MET A 612 41.03 24.62 -60.53
CA MET A 612 41.98 23.74 -61.22
C MET A 612 42.30 22.44 -60.45
N ARG A 613 41.94 22.38 -59.17
CA ARG A 613 42.12 21.19 -58.32
C ARG A 613 40.98 20.18 -58.48
N LEU A 614 39.74 20.65 -58.59
CA LEU A 614 38.58 19.78 -58.75
C LEU A 614 37.62 20.34 -59.82
N ALA A 615 38.14 20.45 -61.04
CA ALA A 615 37.41 20.94 -62.20
C ALA A 615 36.12 20.14 -62.40
N SER A 616 35.00 20.86 -62.52
CA SER A 616 33.67 20.25 -62.59
C SER A 616 32.74 20.90 -63.60
N VAL A 617 33.11 22.06 -64.16
CA VAL A 617 32.33 22.71 -65.23
C VAL A 617 32.34 21.85 -66.50
N HIS A 618 33.48 21.26 -66.86
CA HIS A 618 33.60 20.36 -68.01
C HIS A 618 32.67 19.14 -67.90
N LYS A 619 32.56 18.58 -66.68
CA LYS A 619 31.63 17.48 -66.39
C LYS A 619 30.18 17.95 -66.47
N ALA A 620 29.88 19.14 -65.96
CA ALA A 620 28.52 19.70 -66.00
C ALA A 620 28.02 19.96 -67.43
N LEU A 621 28.93 20.33 -68.35
CA LEU A 621 28.62 20.66 -69.75
C LEU A 621 28.86 19.53 -70.75
N GLY A 622 29.49 18.42 -70.32
CA GLY A 622 29.84 17.31 -71.22
C GLY A 622 30.97 17.64 -72.20
N LEU A 623 31.88 18.54 -71.84
CA LEU A 623 32.98 19.01 -72.69
C LEU A 623 34.32 18.34 -72.28
N PRO A 624 35.27 18.13 -73.23
CA PRO A 624 36.61 17.62 -72.91
C PRO A 624 37.45 18.68 -72.17
N ASN A 625 38.22 18.27 -71.16
CA ASN A 625 39.03 19.16 -70.30
C ASN A 625 40.55 18.93 -70.46
N GLU A 626 41.00 18.71 -71.69
CA GLU A 626 42.42 18.47 -72.00
C GLU A 626 43.24 19.76 -72.07
N ARG A 627 42.60 20.88 -72.39
CA ARG A 627 43.20 22.23 -72.46
C ARG A 627 42.23 23.24 -71.86
N GLY A 628 42.74 24.28 -71.20
CA GLY A 628 41.94 25.26 -70.47
C GLY A 628 42.75 26.35 -69.78
N LEU A 629 42.26 26.84 -68.65
CA LEU A 629 42.83 27.93 -67.87
C LEU A 629 44.28 27.65 -67.46
N SER A 630 44.58 26.42 -67.03
CA SER A 630 45.95 26.05 -66.67
C SER A 630 46.91 26.17 -67.85
N THR A 631 46.56 25.63 -69.02
CA THR A 631 47.39 25.74 -70.25
C THR A 631 47.50 27.18 -70.76
N LEU A 632 46.48 28.01 -70.52
CA LEU A 632 46.49 29.43 -70.89
C LEU A 632 47.44 30.23 -69.99
N LEU A 633 47.40 29.98 -68.68
CA LEU A 633 48.26 30.65 -67.71
C LEU A 633 49.73 30.18 -67.82
N THR A 634 49.99 28.95 -68.26
CA THR A 634 51.36 28.50 -68.59
C THR A 634 51.86 29.09 -69.91
N GLY A 635 50.98 29.54 -70.80
CA GLY A 635 51.33 30.22 -72.06
C GLY A 635 51.39 29.28 -73.28
N GLU A 636 50.77 28.12 -73.19
CA GLU A 636 50.77 27.07 -74.24
C GLU A 636 49.63 27.26 -75.26
N ALA A 637 48.75 28.24 -75.06
CA ALA A 637 47.66 28.57 -75.96
C ALA A 637 47.19 30.01 -75.77
N THR A 638 46.42 30.51 -76.74
CA THR A 638 45.74 31.81 -76.69
C THR A 638 44.33 31.67 -76.11
N ALA A 639 43.77 32.77 -75.61
CA ALA A 639 42.45 32.77 -74.99
C ALA A 639 41.33 32.46 -76.01
N GLU A 640 41.44 32.94 -77.25
CA GLU A 640 40.44 32.73 -78.30
C GLU A 640 40.25 31.26 -78.68
N ASP A 641 41.35 30.49 -78.72
CA ASP A 641 41.35 29.08 -79.09
C ASP A 641 40.80 28.16 -77.98
N LEU A 642 40.81 28.64 -76.73
CA LEU A 642 40.42 27.87 -75.55
C LEU A 642 39.02 28.20 -75.03
N ILE A 643 38.42 29.31 -75.46
CA ILE A 643 37.04 29.66 -75.11
C ILE A 643 36.09 28.82 -75.98
N LEU A 644 35.45 27.85 -75.34
CA LEU A 644 34.49 26.97 -75.99
C LEU A 644 33.11 27.63 -76.02
N LYS A 645 32.45 27.57 -77.18
CA LYS A 645 31.04 27.93 -77.29
C LYS A 645 30.18 26.81 -76.73
N THR A 646 29.15 27.17 -75.96
CA THR A 646 28.22 26.20 -75.38
C THR A 646 26.94 26.09 -76.19
N VAL A 647 26.07 25.14 -75.81
CA VAL A 647 24.70 25.01 -76.34
C VAL A 647 23.83 26.23 -76.01
N VAL A 648 24.21 27.02 -75.00
CA VAL A 648 23.49 28.23 -74.58
C VAL A 648 24.00 29.43 -75.39
N PRO A 649 23.13 30.16 -76.12
CA PRO A 649 23.54 31.36 -76.84
C PRO A 649 24.16 32.41 -75.90
N ASN A 650 25.16 33.14 -76.39
CA ASN A 650 25.90 34.18 -75.65
C ASN A 650 26.72 33.70 -74.43
N LEU A 651 26.85 32.39 -74.22
CA LEU A 651 27.68 31.82 -73.15
C LEU A 651 28.95 31.15 -73.72
N GLY A 652 30.09 31.76 -73.43
CA GLY A 652 31.42 31.17 -73.61
C GLY A 652 31.91 30.52 -72.31
N VAL A 653 32.69 29.46 -72.43
CA VAL A 653 33.27 28.75 -71.28
C VAL A 653 34.75 28.54 -71.48
N LEU A 654 35.53 28.90 -70.47
CA LEU A 654 36.93 28.55 -70.33
C LEU A 654 37.05 27.48 -69.24
N LEU A 655 37.35 26.25 -69.65
CA LEU A 655 37.51 25.11 -68.73
C LEU A 655 38.83 25.22 -67.95
N ALA A 656 38.98 24.47 -66.86
CA ALA A 656 40.16 24.58 -66.01
C ALA A 656 41.44 24.04 -66.67
N GLY A 657 41.30 23.06 -67.56
CA GLY A 657 42.43 22.31 -68.13
C GLY A 657 43.00 21.25 -67.18
N PRO A 658 44.16 20.65 -67.51
CA PRO A 658 44.83 19.67 -66.67
C PRO A 658 45.30 20.33 -65.36
N THR A 659 45.23 19.59 -64.25
CA THR A 659 45.59 20.11 -62.92
C THR A 659 47.09 20.46 -62.88
N PRO A 660 47.44 21.74 -62.66
CA PRO A 660 48.83 22.15 -62.57
C PRO A 660 49.45 21.75 -61.21
N PRO A 661 50.78 21.65 -61.12
CA PRO A 661 51.48 21.28 -59.88
C PRO A 661 51.24 22.30 -58.75
N ASP A 662 51.21 23.61 -59.07
CA ASP A 662 50.79 24.66 -58.13
C ASP A 662 49.73 25.60 -58.76
N PRO A 663 48.44 25.38 -58.48
CA PRO A 663 47.36 26.26 -58.92
C PRO A 663 47.47 27.69 -58.37
N VAL A 664 48.00 27.90 -57.16
CA VAL A 664 47.96 29.22 -56.50
C VAL A 664 48.85 30.21 -57.23
N GLU A 665 50.06 29.79 -57.59
CA GLU A 665 51.05 30.64 -58.26
C GLU A 665 50.56 31.14 -59.62
N LEU A 666 49.93 30.25 -60.40
CA LEU A 666 49.32 30.60 -61.68
C LEU A 666 48.18 31.61 -61.51
N LEU A 667 47.38 31.47 -60.45
CA LEU A 667 46.28 32.38 -60.16
C LEU A 667 46.77 33.73 -59.64
N MET A 668 47.90 33.81 -58.93
CA MET A 668 48.51 35.08 -58.49
C MET A 668 49.12 35.89 -59.64
N GLY A 669 49.51 35.23 -60.73
CA GLY A 669 50.27 35.85 -61.83
C GLY A 669 49.52 36.95 -62.60
N PRO A 670 50.24 37.88 -63.25
CA PRO A 670 49.65 38.99 -64.01
C PRO A 670 48.86 38.53 -65.24
N LYS A 671 49.09 37.28 -65.68
CA LYS A 671 48.40 36.66 -66.82
C LYS A 671 46.92 36.45 -66.57
N LEU A 672 46.50 36.18 -65.33
CA LEU A 672 45.07 36.04 -65.02
C LEU A 672 44.35 37.38 -65.20
N ARG A 673 44.94 38.47 -64.71
CA ARG A 673 44.41 39.82 -64.94
C ARG A 673 44.37 40.16 -66.43
N GLY A 674 45.45 39.87 -67.15
CA GLY A 674 45.50 40.04 -68.60
C GLY A 674 44.42 39.24 -69.35
N LEU A 675 44.11 38.02 -68.89
CA LEU A 675 43.01 37.21 -69.41
C LEU A 675 41.65 37.87 -69.16
N LEU A 676 41.40 38.36 -67.95
CA LEU A 676 40.14 39.01 -67.60
C LEU A 676 39.92 40.29 -68.41
N ASP A 677 40.98 41.08 -68.59
CA ASP A 677 40.95 42.29 -69.42
C ASP A 677 40.76 41.92 -70.91
N HIS A 678 41.48 40.91 -71.41
CA HIS A 678 41.35 40.43 -72.79
C HIS A 678 39.96 39.88 -73.09
N ALA A 679 39.37 39.12 -72.17
CA ALA A 679 38.00 38.63 -72.28
C ALA A 679 36.99 39.77 -72.43
N GLN A 680 37.20 40.91 -71.75
CA GLN A 680 36.37 42.09 -71.95
C GLN A 680 36.54 42.68 -73.36
N THR A 681 37.76 42.71 -73.91
CA THR A 681 38.00 43.18 -75.29
C THR A 681 37.36 42.28 -76.36
N LEU A 682 37.24 40.98 -76.10
CA LEU A 682 36.50 40.03 -76.95
C LEU A 682 34.98 40.23 -76.89
N GLY A 683 34.52 41.19 -76.08
CA GLY A 683 33.12 41.58 -75.96
C GLY A 683 32.33 40.76 -74.93
N PHE A 684 33.00 40.11 -73.97
CA PHE A 684 32.32 39.52 -72.82
C PHE A 684 32.08 40.59 -71.75
N ASN A 685 30.80 40.83 -71.44
CA ASN A 685 30.37 41.90 -70.53
C ASN A 685 30.20 41.42 -69.10
N GLN A 686 30.06 40.10 -68.91
CA GLN A 686 29.89 39.46 -67.62
C GLN A 686 30.87 38.28 -67.52
N LEU A 687 31.75 38.31 -66.53
CA LEU A 687 32.72 37.28 -66.25
C LEU A 687 32.35 36.61 -64.93
N ILE A 688 32.15 35.30 -64.96
CA ILE A 688 31.81 34.50 -63.78
C ILE A 688 32.90 33.45 -63.59
N ILE A 689 33.47 33.41 -62.39
CA ILE A 689 34.57 32.54 -62.04
C ILE A 689 34.04 31.50 -61.06
N ASP A 690 34.07 30.22 -61.45
CA ASP A 690 33.87 29.11 -60.53
C ASP A 690 35.15 28.89 -59.73
N GLY A 691 35.11 29.24 -58.45
CA GLY A 691 36.28 29.19 -57.56
C GLY A 691 36.32 27.93 -56.70
N PRO A 692 37.52 27.53 -56.22
CA PRO A 692 37.66 26.42 -55.29
C PRO A 692 37.00 26.72 -53.93
N PRO A 693 36.72 25.70 -53.10
CA PRO A 693 36.20 25.91 -51.75
C PRO A 693 37.24 26.56 -50.83
N LEU A 694 36.76 27.33 -49.87
CA LEU A 694 37.61 28.15 -49.01
C LEU A 694 38.25 27.39 -47.84
N LEU A 695 37.58 26.37 -47.29
CA LEU A 695 38.17 25.57 -46.21
C LEU A 695 39.26 24.64 -46.76
N GLY A 696 40.49 24.92 -46.35
CA GLY A 696 41.66 24.06 -46.58
C GLY A 696 42.60 24.50 -47.70
N ILE A 697 42.28 25.57 -48.45
CA ILE A 697 43.03 25.94 -49.67
C ILE A 697 43.13 27.48 -49.81
N ALA A 698 44.28 28.00 -50.28
CA ALA A 698 44.53 29.45 -50.43
C ALA A 698 44.02 30.03 -51.76
N ASP A 699 43.83 29.19 -52.77
CA ASP A 699 43.42 29.52 -54.14
C ASP A 699 42.20 30.48 -54.19
N ALA A 700 41.18 30.24 -53.36
CA ALA A 700 39.96 31.05 -53.32
C ALA A 700 40.18 32.46 -52.76
N ILE A 701 41.10 32.62 -51.81
CA ILE A 701 41.46 33.93 -51.25
C ILE A 701 42.26 34.74 -52.29
N VAL A 702 43.20 34.09 -52.97
CA VAL A 702 44.01 34.70 -54.04
C VAL A 702 43.13 35.19 -55.19
N LEU A 703 42.22 34.33 -55.66
CA LEU A 703 41.23 34.68 -56.68
C LEU A 703 40.32 35.82 -56.20
N GLY A 704 39.87 35.75 -54.95
CA GLY A 704 39.02 36.76 -54.34
C GLY A 704 39.65 38.15 -54.32
N ASN A 705 40.97 38.25 -54.17
CA ASN A 705 41.68 39.53 -54.21
C ASN A 705 41.69 40.19 -55.60
N GLN A 706 41.60 39.41 -56.68
CA GLN A 706 41.54 39.94 -58.05
C GLN A 706 40.11 40.29 -58.49
N VAL A 707 39.11 39.58 -57.96
CA VAL A 707 37.71 39.71 -58.36
C VAL A 707 36.92 40.66 -57.45
N GLN A 708 37.26 40.67 -56.15
CA GLN A 708 36.65 41.45 -55.05
C GLN A 708 35.16 41.16 -54.77
N HIS A 709 34.36 40.86 -55.79
CA HIS A 709 32.95 40.53 -55.69
C HIS A 709 32.72 39.02 -55.56
N ILE A 710 32.49 38.57 -54.32
CA ILE A 710 32.40 37.15 -53.99
C ILE A 710 30.96 36.77 -53.62
N VAL A 711 30.42 35.76 -54.28
CA VAL A 711 29.19 35.06 -53.91
C VAL A 711 29.57 33.81 -53.12
N PHE A 712 29.08 33.71 -51.89
CA PHE A 712 29.44 32.62 -50.99
C PHE A 712 28.33 31.56 -50.91
N THR A 713 28.56 30.39 -51.50
CA THR A 713 27.59 29.30 -51.49
C THR A 713 27.76 28.40 -50.27
N VAL A 714 26.65 28.04 -49.64
CA VAL A 714 26.58 27.19 -48.45
C VAL A 714 25.50 26.15 -48.64
N LYS A 715 25.77 24.90 -48.28
CA LYS A 715 24.77 23.83 -48.40
C LYS A 715 23.87 23.78 -47.16
N ALA A 716 22.58 24.01 -47.36
CA ALA A 716 21.56 23.89 -46.33
C ALA A 716 21.49 22.48 -45.73
N SER A 717 21.19 22.41 -44.44
CA SER A 717 21.03 21.18 -43.64
C SER A 717 22.25 20.23 -43.63
N SER A 718 23.42 20.71 -44.09
CA SER A 718 24.64 19.89 -44.20
C SER A 718 25.87 20.61 -43.70
N THR A 719 26.02 21.90 -44.00
CA THR A 719 27.18 22.67 -43.58
C THR A 719 26.98 23.14 -42.14
N LYS A 720 27.92 22.80 -41.26
CA LYS A 720 27.87 23.17 -39.84
C LYS A 720 28.11 24.66 -39.66
N LYS A 721 27.37 25.30 -38.74
CA LYS A 721 27.51 26.73 -38.39
C LYS A 721 28.96 27.14 -38.15
N LYS A 722 29.71 26.31 -37.42
CA LYS A 722 31.14 26.52 -37.12
C LYS A 722 32.01 26.61 -38.38
N SER A 723 31.81 25.71 -39.34
CA SER A 723 32.59 25.67 -40.58
C SER A 723 32.41 26.94 -41.41
N ILE A 724 31.19 27.48 -41.45
CA ILE A 724 30.87 28.72 -42.17
C ILE A 724 31.51 29.92 -41.49
N LYS A 725 31.43 29.98 -40.15
CA LYS A 725 32.09 31.03 -39.36
C LYS A 725 33.61 31.05 -39.61
N ASP A 726 34.23 29.88 -39.66
CA ASP A 726 35.66 29.73 -39.93
C ASP A 726 36.03 30.16 -41.36
N ALA A 727 35.19 29.81 -42.34
CA ALA A 727 35.36 30.23 -43.72
C ALA A 727 35.26 31.77 -43.87
N LEU A 728 34.18 32.38 -43.38
CA LEU A 728 34.01 33.84 -43.45
C LEU A 728 35.12 34.60 -42.71
N ARG A 729 35.59 34.06 -41.58
CA ARG A 729 36.74 34.62 -40.86
C ARG A 729 38.01 34.65 -41.72
N ARG A 730 38.26 33.62 -42.54
CA ARG A 730 39.42 33.57 -43.46
C ARG A 730 39.32 34.63 -44.56
N LEU A 731 38.15 34.83 -45.17
CA LEU A 731 37.95 35.89 -46.15
C LEU A 731 38.19 37.27 -45.53
N ARG A 732 37.59 37.51 -44.36
CA ARG A 732 37.73 38.80 -43.65
C ARG A 732 39.17 39.10 -43.26
N ASN A 733 39.94 38.10 -42.82
CA ASN A 733 41.35 38.27 -42.51
C ASN A 733 42.19 38.66 -43.74
N ALA A 734 41.76 38.27 -44.95
CA ALA A 734 42.39 38.65 -46.20
C ALA A 734 41.86 39.98 -46.78
N GLY A 735 41.02 40.71 -46.04
CA GLY A 735 40.41 41.96 -46.49
C GLY A 735 39.25 41.77 -47.47
N LEU A 736 38.74 40.55 -47.62
CA LEU A 736 37.64 40.20 -48.52
C LEU A 736 36.33 40.05 -47.77
N ALA A 737 35.24 40.55 -48.36
CA ALA A 737 33.90 40.38 -47.85
C ALA A 737 33.00 39.80 -48.96
N PRO A 738 32.30 38.67 -48.72
CA PRO A 738 31.25 38.23 -49.62
C PRO A 738 30.18 39.30 -49.77
N MET A 739 29.64 39.43 -50.98
CA MET A 739 28.47 40.25 -51.24
C MET A 739 27.23 39.69 -50.56
N GLY A 740 27.21 38.39 -50.33
CA GLY A 740 26.20 37.70 -49.56
C GLY A 740 26.30 36.19 -49.72
N VAL A 741 25.39 35.48 -49.05
CA VAL A 741 25.38 34.03 -48.97
C VAL A 741 24.28 33.47 -49.86
N VAL A 742 24.55 32.32 -50.47
CA VAL A 742 23.58 31.56 -51.26
C VAL A 742 23.39 30.21 -50.60
N LEU A 743 22.17 29.94 -50.13
CA LEU A 743 21.82 28.65 -49.54
C LEU A 743 21.42 27.67 -50.63
N THR A 744 22.28 26.69 -50.90
CA THR A 744 22.02 25.63 -51.88
C THR A 744 21.44 24.39 -51.22
N HIS A 745 20.74 23.57 -52.02
CA HIS A 745 20.08 22.33 -51.55
C HIS A 745 19.11 22.57 -50.39
N ALA A 746 18.49 23.75 -50.37
CA ALA A 746 17.54 24.09 -49.34
C ALA A 746 16.25 23.29 -49.52
N ARG A 747 15.69 22.82 -48.42
CA ARG A 747 14.43 22.06 -48.42
C ARG A 747 13.30 22.97 -47.99
N THR A 748 12.18 22.87 -48.68
CA THR A 748 10.96 23.65 -48.40
C THR A 748 10.42 23.45 -46.98
N GLU A 749 10.79 22.35 -46.32
CA GLU A 749 10.42 22.05 -44.93
C GLU A 749 11.11 22.95 -43.87
N HIS A 750 12.00 23.85 -44.28
CA HIS A 750 12.84 24.68 -43.39
C HIS A 750 12.70 26.20 -43.61
N THR A 751 11.64 26.65 -44.31
CA THR A 751 11.25 28.07 -44.38
C THR A 751 10.27 28.40 -43.24
N ASN A 752 10.43 29.54 -42.58
CA ASN A 752 9.59 29.95 -41.45
C ASN A 752 8.28 30.64 -41.87
N ASP A 753 8.07 30.80 -43.18
CA ASP A 753 6.97 31.61 -43.72
C ASP A 753 5.97 30.73 -44.47
N ASP A 754 4.82 30.46 -43.83
CA ASP A 754 3.68 29.73 -44.43
C ASP A 754 3.18 30.42 -45.74
N ALA A 755 3.48 31.72 -45.89
CA ALA A 755 3.14 32.50 -47.07
C ALA A 755 3.94 32.08 -48.33
N PHE A 756 5.21 31.69 -48.20
CA PHE A 756 6.05 31.31 -49.34
C PHE A 756 5.65 29.94 -49.92
N GLU A 757 5.20 29.02 -49.06
CA GLU A 757 4.67 27.71 -49.44
C GLU A 757 3.35 27.83 -50.24
N SER A 758 2.47 28.76 -49.84
CA SER A 758 1.19 28.99 -50.49
C SER A 758 1.29 29.59 -51.90
N TYR A 759 2.36 30.36 -52.19
CA TYR A 759 2.55 31.03 -53.48
C TYR A 759 3.26 30.15 -54.53
N TYR A 760 4.20 29.28 -54.11
CA TYR A 760 4.93 28.37 -55.02
C TYR A 760 4.35 26.93 -55.09
N GLY A 761 3.41 26.57 -54.20
CA GLY A 761 2.79 25.24 -54.14
C GLY A 761 1.83 24.88 -55.28
N TYR A 762 1.52 25.78 -56.20
CA TYR A 762 0.49 25.58 -57.24
C TYR A 762 0.91 24.67 -58.43
N GLY A 763 2.09 24.05 -58.38
CA GLY A 763 2.65 23.29 -59.50
C GLY A 763 2.49 21.77 -59.48
N ASN A 764 2.05 21.13 -58.39
CA ASN A 764 1.93 19.67 -58.31
C ASN A 764 0.63 19.22 -57.62
N PRO A 765 -0.26 18.45 -58.27
CA PRO A 765 -1.39 17.85 -57.58
C PRO A 765 -0.92 16.73 -56.64
N PRO A 766 -1.54 16.53 -55.47
CA PRO A 766 -1.19 15.45 -54.55
C PRO A 766 -1.66 14.11 -55.12
N THR A 767 -0.73 13.20 -55.43
CA THR A 767 -1.07 11.81 -55.77
C THR A 767 -1.60 11.11 -54.53
N LYS A 768 -2.90 10.79 -54.53
CA LYS A 768 -3.57 10.04 -53.46
C LYS A 768 -2.95 8.66 -53.27
N SER A 769 -2.86 8.29 -51.99
CA SER A 769 -2.65 6.94 -51.45
C SER A 769 -3.59 5.91 -52.10
N GLY A 770 -3.03 4.81 -52.59
CA GLY A 770 -3.79 3.64 -53.04
C GLY A 770 -4.05 2.68 -51.88
N ALA A 771 -5.30 2.68 -51.40
CA ALA A 771 -5.83 1.69 -50.48
C ALA A 771 -6.15 0.37 -51.20
N SER A 772 -6.02 -0.71 -50.43
CA SER A 772 -6.35 -2.13 -50.68
C SER A 772 -7.53 -2.39 -51.63
N LEU A 773 -7.34 -3.34 -52.57
CA LEU A 773 -8.41 -4.16 -53.14
C LEU A 773 -7.89 -5.59 -53.39
N LEU A 774 -8.51 -6.52 -52.67
CA LEU A 774 -8.42 -7.97 -52.79
C LEU A 774 -8.91 -8.47 -54.15
N THR A 775 -8.25 -9.50 -54.69
CA THR A 775 -8.72 -10.65 -55.52
C THR A 775 -7.50 -11.09 -56.33
N GLY A 776 -7.02 -12.34 -56.31
CA GLY A 776 -7.71 -13.60 -56.59
C GLY A 776 -6.76 -14.40 -57.48
N THR A 777 -6.02 -15.34 -56.89
CA THR A 777 -5.04 -16.17 -57.58
C THR A 777 -5.73 -17.27 -58.40
N GLN A 778 -5.67 -17.15 -59.73
CA GLN A 778 -5.72 -18.28 -60.65
C GLN A 778 -4.43 -18.29 -61.47
N GLY A 779 -3.67 -19.37 -61.33
CA GLY A 779 -2.46 -19.65 -62.10
C GLY A 779 -2.21 -21.15 -62.09
N ALA A 780 -2.83 -21.83 -63.05
CA ALA A 780 -2.56 -23.20 -63.41
C ALA A 780 -1.48 -23.26 -64.51
N ARG A 781 -0.70 -24.36 -64.48
CA ARG A 781 0.22 -24.90 -65.51
C ARG A 781 1.60 -24.23 -65.59
N ALA A 782 2.72 -24.95 -65.75
CA ALA A 782 2.95 -26.29 -66.27
C ALA A 782 4.24 -26.91 -65.71
N SER A 783 4.37 -28.23 -65.98
CA SER A 783 5.44 -29.22 -65.71
C SER A 783 5.59 -29.73 -64.28
#